data_AF-A0A8T3Q4C2-F1
#
_entry.id   AF-A0A8T3Q4C2-F1
#
_cell.length_a   1.000
_cell.length_b   1.000
_cell.length_c   1.000
_cell.angle_alpha   90.00
_cell.angle_beta   90.00
_cell.angle_gamma   90.00
#
_symmetry.space_group_name_H-M   'P 1'
#
loop_
_entity.id
_entity.type
_entity.pdbx_description
1 polymer ?
#
loop_
_entity_poly.entity_id
_entity_poly.type
_entity_poly.pdbx_seq_one_letter_code
_entity_poly.pdbx_strand_id
1 'polypeptide(L)'
;VPLPLDPSIWRDTLLERQTPDGQLIAAILSDRRTALVYHGLAALDDETLGWLGPDRETLRYLRHQAGAFAVFGRSVRVNAGRVVVPGGPDAEAAWQTLTGADPARPAAFVRRLFKDGGRLAFMYDTVAHLDPARQRFALGTALPPASRAERLRALLDVFEMGRVEWNVETRPFSRRPLDASLVLSLVAVTERGEPRGPMARQIWTRVFHDSEETSFSETAPMGAPSNGDALPVDAAWLAARISGPSYDAGRHRLDTLLFAQRVFGDAPPADPALVVTALRGFTAFPALMLSMERIGATSALALVRAARHAADLDSIKSDQEREASILQFQATMGIVERAQRSGILSREAVEAIVLSLTSLPVTRSEGYETRLATWIRSDLTPRLGKPVLDASAPAEDALLAAMAGSGRARHAVPVIEWEGQRYSVDPPAAELRRLRRVRERQGGSTLDAALAAVLDGKPAGEGGRGKNPRVLLTETLVSLLYAAHLGDPDGQALQAGDVARRHTLTTVTGLTAARKSDVWMLPREQFSAKGWRVGGSLLGLETALGRLAMRRLDSSTMPLAPRLSTNERNTLMLTAALMNPAAVTDATRDEIAAAIARGRARATALRPDREEVDRIARAAGLSEWRREALAWALTHDPSTVVSRFSILELFWLGVPRPAVRASLDDWGVAVLTLT
;
A
#
# COMPACT_ATOMS: atom_id res chain seq x y z
N VAL A 1 -30.83 24.23 2.62
CA VAL A 1 -30.19 23.01 3.14
C VAL A 1 -31.30 22.02 3.45
N PRO A 2 -31.32 20.82 2.86
CA PRO A 2 -32.37 19.84 3.13
C PRO A 2 -32.33 19.42 4.60
N LEU A 3 -33.51 19.33 5.22
CA LEU A 3 -33.70 18.74 6.54
C LEU A 3 -34.13 17.29 6.34
N PRO A 4 -33.44 16.30 6.95
CA PRO A 4 -33.75 14.89 6.72
C PRO A 4 -35.04 14.43 7.43
N LEU A 5 -35.61 15.26 8.31
CA LEU A 5 -36.87 15.00 9.02
C LEU A 5 -37.69 16.28 9.07
N ASP A 6 -38.99 16.13 9.27
CA ASP A 6 -39.93 17.25 9.42
C ASP A 6 -39.47 18.24 10.52
N PRO A 7 -39.57 19.57 10.30
CA PRO A 7 -39.20 20.58 11.29
C PRO A 7 -39.82 20.39 12.68
N SER A 8 -41.05 19.87 12.79
CA SER A 8 -41.70 19.56 14.07
C SER A 8 -40.94 18.49 14.86
N ILE A 9 -40.38 17.48 14.18
CA ILE A 9 -39.59 16.42 14.82
C ILE A 9 -38.34 17.01 15.47
N TRP A 10 -37.69 17.94 14.77
CA TRP A 10 -36.54 18.65 15.31
C TRP A 10 -36.90 19.44 16.56
N ARG A 11 -37.97 20.22 16.53
CA ARG A 11 -38.40 21.03 17.69
C ARG A 11 -38.82 20.19 18.89
N ASP A 12 -39.68 19.20 18.65
CA ASP A 12 -40.41 18.53 19.73
C ASP A 12 -39.64 17.33 20.30
N THR A 13 -38.68 16.76 19.55
CA THR A 13 -37.99 15.52 19.94
C THR A 13 -36.47 15.64 20.04
N LEU A 14 -35.82 16.33 19.10
CA LEU A 14 -34.34 16.35 19.04
C LEU A 14 -33.72 17.58 19.71
N LEU A 15 -34.30 18.76 19.50
CA LEU A 15 -33.88 20.02 20.11
C LEU A 15 -34.61 20.27 21.43
N GLU A 16 -35.86 19.81 21.55
CA GLU A 16 -36.74 20.04 22.71
C GLU A 16 -36.91 21.53 23.02
N ARG A 17 -36.96 22.36 21.97
CA ARG A 17 -37.18 23.82 22.07
C ARG A 17 -37.95 24.33 20.86
N GLN A 18 -38.75 25.37 21.11
CA GLN A 18 -39.36 26.13 20.03
C GLN A 18 -38.28 26.95 19.31
N THR A 19 -38.21 26.85 17.99
CA THR A 19 -37.22 27.54 17.15
C THR A 19 -37.85 27.94 15.82
N PRO A 20 -37.83 29.22 15.43
CA PRO A 20 -38.36 29.66 14.14
C PRO A 20 -37.69 28.95 12.96
N ASP A 21 -38.40 28.74 11.85
CA ASP A 21 -37.90 28.03 10.66
C ASP A 21 -36.53 28.55 10.19
N GLY A 22 -36.38 29.88 10.09
CA GLY A 22 -35.14 30.52 9.63
C GLY A 22 -33.93 30.32 10.55
N GLN A 23 -34.13 29.86 11.79
CA GLN A 23 -33.07 29.61 12.76
C GLN A 23 -32.82 28.13 13.03
N LEU A 24 -33.63 27.23 12.45
CA LEU A 24 -33.63 25.82 12.81
C LEU A 24 -32.29 25.13 12.51
N ILE A 25 -31.68 25.41 11.34
CA ILE A 25 -30.35 24.86 11.01
C ILE A 25 -29.27 25.39 11.94
N ALA A 26 -29.25 26.70 12.21
CA ALA A 26 -28.29 27.28 13.15
C ALA A 26 -28.44 26.65 14.54
N ALA A 27 -29.68 26.41 14.97
CA ALA A 27 -30.02 25.74 16.21
C ALA A 27 -29.54 24.28 16.28
N ILE A 28 -29.65 23.52 15.18
CA ILE A 28 -29.14 22.14 15.05
C ILE A 28 -27.61 22.13 15.11
N LEU A 29 -26.95 23.02 14.37
CA LEU A 29 -25.49 23.03 14.26
C LEU A 29 -24.79 23.59 15.51
N SER A 30 -25.51 24.36 16.33
CA SER A 30 -24.98 24.94 17.57
C SER A 30 -24.95 23.96 18.74
N ASP A 31 -25.66 22.84 18.68
CA ASP A 31 -25.58 21.77 19.67
C ASP A 31 -24.89 20.53 19.07
N ARG A 32 -23.85 20.04 19.75
CA ARG A 32 -23.02 18.94 19.24
C ARG A 32 -23.83 17.67 18.98
N ARG A 33 -24.74 17.30 19.89
CA ARG A 33 -25.48 16.03 19.76
C ARG A 33 -26.46 16.10 18.58
N THR A 34 -27.20 17.18 18.45
CA THR A 34 -28.13 17.36 17.33
C THR A 34 -27.44 17.55 16.00
N ALA A 35 -26.28 18.22 15.96
CA ALA A 35 -25.43 18.27 14.76
C ALA A 35 -24.96 16.87 14.31
N LEU A 36 -24.55 16.02 15.26
CA LEU A 36 -24.16 14.63 14.99
C LEU A 36 -25.34 13.77 14.53
N VAL A 37 -26.52 13.92 15.15
CA VAL A 37 -27.74 13.25 14.70
C VAL A 37 -28.13 13.70 13.29
N TYR A 38 -28.05 15.01 13.01
CA TYR A 38 -28.28 15.56 11.67
C TYR A 38 -27.34 14.92 10.64
N HIS A 39 -26.06 14.81 10.95
CA HIS A 39 -25.09 14.15 10.09
C HIS A 39 -25.46 12.69 9.81
N GLY A 40 -25.86 11.92 10.84
CA GLY A 40 -26.28 10.53 10.68
C GLY A 40 -27.55 10.37 9.85
N LEU A 41 -28.56 11.21 10.11
CA LEU A 41 -29.84 11.21 9.37
C LEU A 41 -29.67 11.61 7.90
N ALA A 42 -28.76 12.55 7.60
CA ALA A 42 -28.53 13.03 6.24
C ALA A 42 -27.92 11.97 5.29
N ALA A 43 -27.52 10.80 5.81
CA ALA A 43 -27.01 9.68 5.04
C ALA A 43 -28.05 8.55 4.82
N LEU A 44 -29.26 8.70 5.38
CA LEU A 44 -30.34 7.73 5.27
C LEU A 44 -31.20 8.00 4.03
N ASP A 45 -31.81 6.95 3.46
CA ASP A 45 -32.82 7.12 2.41
C ASP A 45 -34.19 7.54 2.97
N ASP A 46 -35.06 7.99 2.06
CA ASP A 46 -36.41 8.44 2.38
C ASP A 46 -37.26 7.37 3.05
N GLU A 47 -37.08 6.08 2.71
CA GLU A 47 -37.85 5.00 3.33
C GLU A 47 -37.45 4.77 4.79
N THR A 48 -36.14 4.77 5.07
CA THR A 48 -35.58 4.65 6.41
C THR A 48 -35.91 5.90 7.24
N LEU A 49 -35.88 7.09 6.64
CA LEU A 49 -36.31 8.34 7.29
C LEU A 49 -37.81 8.35 7.57
N GLY A 50 -38.62 7.85 6.63
CA GLY A 50 -40.08 7.71 6.77
C GLY A 50 -40.46 6.75 7.88
N TRP A 51 -39.68 5.69 8.08
CA TRP A 51 -39.83 4.79 9.23
C TRP A 51 -39.36 5.45 10.55
N LEU A 52 -38.19 6.07 10.55
CA LEU A 52 -37.55 6.58 11.77
C LEU A 52 -38.20 7.87 12.31
N GLY A 53 -38.69 8.74 11.42
CA GLY A 53 -39.29 10.03 11.77
C GLY A 53 -40.46 9.94 12.77
N PRO A 54 -41.45 9.06 12.54
CA PRO A 54 -42.53 8.81 13.49
C PRO A 54 -42.08 8.16 14.80
N ASP A 55 -41.01 7.35 14.81
CA ASP A 55 -40.53 6.63 16.00
C ASP A 55 -39.69 7.54 16.92
N ARG A 56 -40.40 8.32 17.76
CA ARG A 56 -39.77 9.26 18.69
C ARG A 56 -38.92 8.59 19.76
N GLU A 57 -39.22 7.35 20.13
CA GLU A 57 -38.45 6.61 21.12
C GLU A 57 -37.07 6.25 20.57
N THR A 58 -37.03 5.69 19.35
CA THR A 58 -35.76 5.37 18.68
C THR A 58 -34.96 6.63 18.36
N LEU A 59 -35.58 7.72 17.93
CA LEU A 59 -34.88 9.00 17.71
C LEU A 59 -34.21 9.55 18.96
N ARG A 60 -34.91 9.55 20.11
CA ARG A 60 -34.31 9.96 21.38
C ARG A 60 -33.15 9.04 21.78
N TYR A 61 -33.33 7.73 21.59
CA TYR A 61 -32.27 6.76 21.84
C TYR A 61 -31.02 7.05 21.01
N LEU A 62 -31.17 7.28 19.70
CA LEU A 62 -30.05 7.60 18.81
C LEU A 62 -29.42 8.96 19.12
N ARG A 63 -30.19 9.95 19.60
CA ARG A 63 -29.64 11.20 20.14
C ARG A 63 -28.75 10.99 21.36
N HIS A 64 -29.06 10.01 22.22
CA HIS A 64 -28.16 9.63 23.31
C HIS A 64 -26.90 8.91 22.82
N GLN A 65 -26.96 8.25 21.67
CA GLN A 65 -25.83 7.59 20.99
C GLN A 65 -25.31 8.42 19.80
N ALA A 66 -25.42 9.76 19.87
CA ALA A 66 -25.23 10.63 18.72
C ALA A 66 -23.87 10.44 18.03
N GLY A 67 -22.81 10.21 18.81
CA GLY A 67 -21.48 9.92 18.26
C GLY A 67 -21.47 8.66 17.40
N ALA A 68 -21.99 7.55 17.92
CA ALA A 68 -22.04 6.28 17.19
C ALA A 68 -22.97 6.37 15.98
N PHE A 69 -24.14 6.98 16.14
CA PHE A 69 -25.12 7.14 15.07
C PHE A 69 -24.61 8.04 13.93
N ALA A 70 -23.89 9.13 14.25
CA ALA A 70 -23.31 9.99 13.22
C ALA A 70 -22.35 9.26 12.28
N VAL A 71 -21.68 8.21 12.76
CA VAL A 71 -20.65 7.51 12.02
C VAL A 71 -21.16 6.24 11.35
N PHE A 72 -22.03 5.49 12.03
CA PHE A 72 -22.49 4.17 11.57
C PHE A 72 -23.95 4.15 11.13
N GLY A 73 -24.71 5.22 11.40
CA GLY A 73 -26.11 5.37 11.00
C GLY A 73 -26.32 5.19 9.50
N ARG A 74 -25.36 5.64 8.69
CA ARG A 74 -25.35 5.51 7.21
C ARG A 74 -25.58 4.09 6.69
N SER A 75 -25.26 3.07 7.49
CA SER A 75 -25.42 1.66 7.13
C SER A 75 -26.80 1.10 7.47
N VAL A 76 -27.61 1.81 8.26
CA VAL A 76 -28.98 1.40 8.60
C VAL A 76 -29.88 1.66 7.41
N ARG A 77 -30.54 0.60 6.93
CA ARG A 77 -31.52 0.67 5.84
C ARG A 77 -32.74 -0.14 6.25
N VAL A 78 -33.92 0.47 6.13
CA VAL A 78 -35.21 -0.20 6.37
C VAL A 78 -35.96 -0.22 5.05
N ASN A 79 -36.31 -1.42 4.58
CA ASN A 79 -37.09 -1.62 3.37
C ASN A 79 -38.27 -2.55 3.67
N ALA A 80 -39.47 -2.15 3.24
CA ALA A 80 -40.72 -2.87 3.48
C ALA A 80 -40.90 -3.26 4.97
N GLY A 81 -40.52 -2.35 5.88
CA GLY A 81 -40.63 -2.55 7.32
C GLY A 81 -39.61 -3.53 7.93
N ARG A 82 -38.58 -3.94 7.19
CA ARG A 82 -37.51 -4.84 7.67
C ARG A 82 -36.14 -4.17 7.52
N VAL A 83 -35.22 -4.46 8.44
CA VAL A 83 -33.82 -4.00 8.33
C VAL A 83 -33.11 -4.80 7.24
N VAL A 84 -32.52 -4.10 6.26
CA VAL A 84 -31.67 -4.71 5.24
C VAL A 84 -30.27 -4.90 5.83
N VAL A 85 -29.89 -6.16 6.04
CA VAL A 85 -28.62 -6.51 6.67
C VAL A 85 -27.47 -6.72 5.66
N PRO A 86 -26.21 -6.39 6.02
CA PRO A 86 -25.03 -6.71 5.22
C PRO A 86 -24.92 -8.22 4.97
N GLY A 87 -24.57 -8.61 3.74
CA GLY A 87 -24.62 -10.00 3.29
C GLY A 87 -25.98 -10.45 2.76
N GLY A 88 -27.01 -9.62 2.85
CA GLY A 88 -28.35 -9.90 2.32
C GLY A 88 -29.15 -10.90 3.18
N PRO A 89 -30.26 -11.44 2.63
CA PRO A 89 -31.19 -12.30 3.38
C PRO A 89 -30.51 -13.51 4.05
N ASP A 90 -29.51 -14.10 3.40
CA ASP A 90 -28.76 -15.26 3.93
C ASP A 90 -28.01 -14.96 5.24
N ALA A 91 -27.77 -13.68 5.55
CA ALA A 91 -27.09 -13.23 6.76
C ALA A 91 -28.05 -12.82 7.89
N GLU A 92 -29.37 -12.74 7.65
CA GLU A 92 -30.35 -12.27 8.65
C GLU A 92 -30.28 -13.06 9.96
N ALA A 93 -30.24 -14.39 9.88
CA ALA A 93 -30.18 -15.25 11.07
C ALA A 93 -28.90 -15.02 11.91
N ALA A 94 -27.78 -14.73 11.23
CA ALA A 94 -26.52 -14.47 11.90
C ALA A 94 -26.54 -13.10 12.62
N TRP A 95 -27.08 -12.07 11.96
CA TRP A 95 -27.27 -10.76 12.57
C TRP A 95 -28.28 -10.77 13.70
N GLN A 96 -29.39 -11.49 13.56
CA GLN A 96 -30.38 -11.69 14.62
C GLN A 96 -29.75 -12.33 15.86
N THR A 97 -28.85 -13.30 15.68
CA THR A 97 -28.13 -13.97 16.76
C THR A 97 -27.18 -13.01 17.49
N LEU A 98 -26.53 -12.10 16.77
CA LEU A 98 -25.65 -11.09 17.38
C LEU A 98 -26.41 -9.96 18.08
N THR A 99 -27.43 -9.39 17.42
CA THR A 99 -28.20 -8.27 17.96
C THR A 99 -29.17 -8.71 19.06
N GLY A 100 -29.59 -9.98 19.04
CA GLY A 100 -30.68 -10.50 19.86
C GLY A 100 -32.05 -9.93 19.45
N ALA A 101 -32.18 -9.41 18.24
CA ALA A 101 -33.39 -8.79 17.72
C ALA A 101 -33.65 -9.22 16.27
N ASP A 102 -34.91 -9.50 15.95
CA ASP A 102 -35.36 -9.85 14.61
C ASP A 102 -35.25 -8.62 13.67
N PRO A 103 -34.61 -8.73 12.49
CA PRO A 103 -34.62 -7.68 11.46
C PRO A 103 -36.01 -7.20 11.05
N ALA A 104 -37.05 -8.04 11.20
CA ALA A 104 -38.45 -7.67 11.02
C ALA A 104 -39.02 -6.75 12.13
N ARG A 105 -38.23 -6.43 13.15
CA ARG A 105 -38.55 -5.46 14.21
C ARG A 105 -37.51 -4.33 14.24
N PRO A 106 -37.54 -3.40 13.27
CA PRO A 106 -36.47 -2.41 13.08
C PRO A 106 -36.11 -1.59 14.33
N ALA A 107 -37.11 -1.14 15.10
CA ALA A 107 -36.86 -0.34 16.31
C ALA A 107 -36.06 -1.11 17.38
N ALA A 108 -36.35 -2.39 17.57
CA ALA A 108 -35.60 -3.23 18.50
C ALA A 108 -34.20 -3.53 17.98
N PHE A 109 -34.09 -3.83 16.68
CA PHE A 109 -32.83 -4.12 16.02
C PHE A 109 -31.86 -2.92 16.06
N VAL A 110 -32.31 -1.74 15.64
CA VAL A 110 -31.50 -0.52 15.63
C VAL A 110 -31.06 -0.12 17.03
N ARG A 111 -31.96 -0.15 18.03
CA ARG A 111 -31.57 0.14 19.42
C ARG A 111 -30.53 -0.83 19.96
N ARG A 112 -30.60 -2.12 19.60
CA ARG A 112 -29.58 -3.12 19.96
C ARG A 112 -28.26 -2.90 19.23
N LEU A 113 -28.32 -2.50 17.96
CA LEU A 113 -27.15 -2.22 17.13
C LEU A 113 -26.29 -1.08 17.70
N PHE A 114 -26.93 0.00 18.17
CA PHE A 114 -26.26 1.19 18.71
C PHE A 114 -26.00 1.13 20.23
N LYS A 115 -26.35 0.02 20.89
CA LYS A 115 -26.09 -0.15 22.31
C LYS A 115 -24.60 -0.12 22.63
N ASP A 116 -24.26 0.22 23.87
CA ASP A 116 -22.92 0.09 24.45
C ASP A 116 -21.84 0.84 23.62
N GLY A 117 -22.18 2.01 23.09
CA GLY A 117 -21.30 2.86 22.28
C GLY A 117 -21.15 2.40 20.83
N GLY A 118 -22.08 1.60 20.31
CA GLY A 118 -22.15 1.22 18.89
C GLY A 118 -21.02 0.32 18.40
N ARG A 119 -20.54 -0.61 19.23
CA ARG A 119 -19.50 -1.58 18.81
C ARG A 119 -20.03 -2.56 17.75
N LEU A 120 -21.24 -3.07 17.97
CA LEU A 120 -21.93 -3.86 16.96
C LEU A 120 -22.25 -3.01 15.72
N ALA A 121 -22.64 -1.74 15.89
CA ALA A 121 -22.81 -0.80 14.78
C ALA A 121 -21.51 -0.60 13.99
N PHE A 122 -20.34 -0.56 14.63
CA PHE A 122 -19.05 -0.45 13.96
C PHE A 122 -18.75 -1.67 13.10
N MET A 123 -18.93 -2.88 13.64
CA MET A 123 -18.76 -4.11 12.88
C MET A 123 -19.76 -4.17 11.72
N TYR A 124 -21.03 -3.84 11.98
CA TYR A 124 -22.09 -3.80 10.97
C TYR A 124 -21.76 -2.83 9.84
N ASP A 125 -21.35 -1.59 10.18
CA ASP A 125 -20.93 -0.58 9.21
C ASP A 125 -19.71 -1.04 8.41
N THR A 126 -18.73 -1.67 9.07
CA THR A 126 -17.58 -2.24 8.38
C THR A 126 -18.04 -3.24 7.32
N VAL A 127 -18.83 -4.24 7.69
CA VAL A 127 -19.30 -5.26 6.75
C VAL A 127 -20.16 -4.66 5.65
N ALA A 128 -21.02 -3.67 5.95
CA ALA A 128 -21.85 -3.00 4.95
C ALA A 128 -21.05 -2.35 3.82
N HIS A 129 -19.83 -1.88 4.11
CA HIS A 129 -18.96 -1.18 3.15
C HIS A 129 -17.88 -2.07 2.52
N LEU A 130 -17.80 -3.34 2.91
CA LEU A 130 -16.97 -4.32 2.22
C LEU A 130 -17.60 -4.70 0.87
N ASP A 131 -16.77 -5.02 -0.12
CA ASP A 131 -17.25 -5.66 -1.35
C ASP A 131 -17.86 -7.05 -1.05
N PRO A 132 -18.67 -7.61 -1.98
CA PRO A 132 -19.37 -8.88 -1.72
C PRO A 132 -18.46 -10.05 -1.32
N ALA A 133 -17.23 -10.12 -1.84
CA ALA A 133 -16.31 -11.20 -1.51
C ALA A 133 -15.78 -11.04 -0.07
N ARG A 134 -15.43 -9.82 0.32
CA ARG A 134 -15.01 -9.52 1.70
C ARG A 134 -16.14 -9.59 2.71
N GLN A 135 -17.39 -9.30 2.32
CA GLN A 135 -18.57 -9.57 3.15
C GLN A 135 -18.72 -11.06 3.45
N ARG A 136 -18.59 -11.91 2.42
CA ARG A 136 -18.62 -13.37 2.58
C ARG A 136 -17.54 -13.88 3.53
N PHE A 137 -16.32 -13.34 3.43
CA PHE A 137 -15.22 -13.67 4.35
C PHE A 137 -15.53 -13.22 5.79
N ALA A 138 -15.93 -11.96 5.98
CA ALA A 138 -16.23 -11.41 7.30
C ALA A 138 -17.39 -12.13 8.00
N LEU A 139 -18.42 -12.53 7.23
CA LEU A 139 -19.59 -13.27 7.73
C LEU A 139 -19.35 -14.78 7.82
N GLY A 140 -18.18 -15.27 7.38
CA GLY A 140 -17.84 -16.69 7.38
C GLY A 140 -18.78 -17.54 6.53
N THR A 141 -19.32 -17.01 5.41
CA THR A 141 -20.29 -17.75 4.59
C THR A 141 -19.70 -19.00 3.94
N ALA A 142 -18.38 -19.03 3.73
CA ALA A 142 -17.66 -20.21 3.28
C ALA A 142 -17.50 -21.30 4.37
N LEU A 143 -17.75 -20.96 5.64
CA LEU A 143 -17.66 -21.90 6.77
C LEU A 143 -18.96 -22.72 6.93
N PRO A 144 -18.87 -23.91 7.56
CA PRO A 144 -20.05 -24.71 7.90
C PRO A 144 -21.06 -23.88 8.72
N PRO A 145 -22.37 -23.97 8.43
CA PRO A 145 -23.40 -23.18 9.11
C PRO A 145 -23.34 -23.25 10.64
N ALA A 146 -23.04 -24.43 11.19
CA ALA A 146 -22.95 -24.67 12.63
C ALA A 146 -21.87 -23.80 13.33
N SER A 147 -20.82 -23.40 12.61
CA SER A 147 -19.72 -22.60 13.18
C SER A 147 -19.87 -21.11 12.95
N ARG A 148 -20.78 -20.65 12.08
CA ARG A 148 -20.85 -19.24 11.66
C ARG A 148 -21.17 -18.30 12.83
N ALA A 149 -22.15 -18.65 13.66
CA ALA A 149 -22.55 -17.82 14.80
C ALA A 149 -21.43 -17.63 15.83
N GLU A 150 -20.69 -18.71 16.14
CA GLU A 150 -19.54 -18.67 17.04
C GLU A 150 -18.43 -17.77 16.46
N ARG A 151 -18.09 -17.93 15.18
CA ARG A 151 -17.04 -17.13 14.52
C ARG A 151 -17.43 -15.67 14.39
N LEU A 152 -18.70 -15.38 14.15
CA LEU A 152 -19.19 -14.01 14.07
C LEU A 152 -19.18 -13.31 15.43
N ARG A 153 -19.50 -14.03 16.51
CA ARG A 153 -19.33 -13.53 17.88
C ARG A 153 -17.85 -13.30 18.21
N ALA A 154 -16.97 -14.22 17.83
CA ALA A 154 -15.53 -14.02 17.99
C ALA A 154 -15.02 -12.80 17.21
N LEU A 155 -15.59 -12.50 16.03
CA LEU A 155 -15.26 -11.27 15.29
C LEU A 155 -15.73 -10.03 16.04
N LEU A 156 -16.96 -10.04 16.59
CA LEU A 156 -17.47 -8.95 17.42
C LEU A 156 -16.55 -8.68 18.63
N ASP A 157 -16.06 -9.73 19.28
CA ASP A 157 -15.13 -9.60 20.41
C ASP A 157 -13.87 -8.79 20.01
N VAL A 158 -13.35 -8.98 18.78
CA VAL A 158 -12.21 -8.18 18.26
C VAL A 158 -12.56 -6.69 18.14
N PHE A 159 -13.77 -6.37 17.67
CA PHE A 159 -14.26 -4.99 17.59
C PHE A 159 -14.50 -4.36 18.98
N GLU A 160 -14.84 -5.18 19.98
CA GLU A 160 -15.04 -4.73 21.36
C GLU A 160 -13.73 -4.53 22.13
N MET A 161 -12.70 -5.35 21.88
CA MET A 161 -11.39 -5.24 22.53
C MET A 161 -10.67 -3.90 22.27
N GLY A 162 -10.99 -3.22 21.16
CA GLY A 162 -10.45 -1.88 20.82
C GLY A 162 -10.93 -0.72 21.72
N ARG A 163 -11.59 -1.00 22.85
CA ARG A 163 -12.30 -0.02 23.70
C ARG A 163 -11.43 1.01 24.42
N VAL A 164 -10.19 0.69 24.78
CA VAL A 164 -9.40 1.53 25.71
C VAL A 164 -9.00 2.87 25.10
N GLU A 165 -8.77 2.93 23.78
CA GLU A 165 -8.22 4.12 23.11
C GLU A 165 -9.26 4.95 22.34
N TRP A 166 -10.39 4.35 21.92
CA TRP A 166 -11.40 5.01 21.09
C TRP A 166 -12.72 5.30 21.83
N ASN A 167 -12.95 6.58 22.09
CA ASN A 167 -14.19 7.13 22.65
C ASN A 167 -15.05 7.77 21.55
N VAL A 168 -16.11 7.08 21.15
CA VAL A 168 -17.02 7.52 20.06
C VAL A 168 -17.81 8.77 20.42
N GLU A 169 -18.06 9.04 21.70
CA GLU A 169 -18.85 10.21 22.14
C GLU A 169 -18.05 11.51 22.00
N THR A 170 -16.75 11.46 22.32
CA THR A 170 -15.86 12.64 22.24
C THR A 170 -15.18 12.76 20.89
N ARG A 171 -14.82 11.63 20.25
CA ARG A 171 -14.07 11.58 18.98
C ARG A 171 -14.69 10.56 18.01
N PRO A 172 -15.92 10.79 17.53
CA PRO A 172 -16.66 9.83 16.71
C PRO A 172 -15.92 9.44 15.43
N PHE A 173 -15.23 10.39 14.79
CA PHE A 173 -14.53 10.20 13.52
C PHE A 173 -13.06 9.78 13.65
N SER A 174 -12.52 9.70 14.87
CA SER A 174 -11.16 9.18 15.05
C SER A 174 -11.16 7.65 14.89
N ARG A 175 -10.13 7.13 14.23
CA ARG A 175 -9.89 5.69 14.07
C ARG A 175 -8.47 5.37 14.48
N ARG A 176 -8.25 4.12 14.92
CA ARG A 176 -6.90 3.61 15.11
C ARG A 176 -6.28 3.46 13.72
N PRO A 177 -4.97 3.75 13.55
CA PRO A 177 -4.30 3.52 12.27
C PRO A 177 -4.31 2.04 11.85
N LEU A 178 -4.50 1.11 12.79
CA LEU A 178 -4.69 -0.31 12.54
C LEU A 178 -5.84 -0.85 13.41
N ASP A 179 -6.89 -1.34 12.78
CA ASP A 179 -8.02 -2.01 13.43
C ASP A 179 -8.58 -3.14 12.54
N ALA A 180 -9.57 -3.87 13.06
CA ALA A 180 -10.23 -4.95 12.33
C ALA A 180 -10.89 -4.49 11.03
N SER A 181 -11.39 -3.25 10.97
CA SER A 181 -12.02 -2.71 9.76
C SER A 181 -11.00 -2.54 8.63
N LEU A 182 -9.80 -2.05 8.95
CA LEU A 182 -8.70 -1.95 7.99
C LEU A 182 -8.23 -3.34 7.53
N VAL A 183 -8.07 -4.28 8.46
CA VAL A 183 -7.65 -5.66 8.13
C VAL A 183 -8.64 -6.32 7.17
N LEU A 184 -9.94 -6.25 7.48
CA LEU A 184 -11.00 -6.82 6.62
C LEU A 184 -11.09 -6.13 5.26
N SER A 185 -10.77 -4.84 5.19
CA SER A 185 -10.77 -4.09 3.92
C SER A 185 -9.58 -4.41 3.03
N LEU A 186 -8.42 -4.76 3.63
CA LEU A 186 -7.19 -5.00 2.89
C LEU A 186 -6.93 -6.47 2.55
N VAL A 187 -7.42 -7.42 3.36
CA VAL A 187 -7.24 -8.85 3.10
C VAL A 187 -7.76 -9.20 1.70
N ALA A 188 -6.93 -9.89 0.93
CA ALA A 188 -7.34 -10.37 -0.38
C ALA A 188 -8.10 -11.69 -0.23
N VAL A 189 -9.28 -11.77 -0.85
CA VAL A 189 -10.16 -12.92 -0.80
C VAL A 189 -10.61 -13.30 -2.19
N THR A 190 -10.91 -14.58 -2.41
CA THR A 190 -11.55 -15.08 -3.62
C THR A 190 -13.00 -14.60 -3.69
N GLU A 191 -13.67 -14.72 -4.85
CA GLU A 191 -15.10 -14.36 -4.97
C GLU A 191 -16.00 -15.12 -4.00
N ARG A 192 -15.58 -16.30 -3.54
CA ARG A 192 -16.30 -17.11 -2.54
C ARG A 192 -16.12 -16.63 -1.10
N GLY A 193 -15.24 -15.65 -0.88
CA GLY A 193 -14.90 -15.15 0.46
C GLY A 193 -13.89 -16.02 1.19
N GLU A 194 -13.05 -16.76 0.47
CA GLU A 194 -11.93 -17.50 1.06
C GLU A 194 -10.67 -16.62 1.00
N PRO A 195 -9.81 -16.59 2.04
CA PRO A 195 -8.58 -15.82 1.99
C PRO A 195 -7.66 -16.35 0.88
N ARG A 196 -7.07 -15.45 0.08
CA ARG A 196 -6.00 -15.84 -0.84
C ARG A 196 -4.82 -16.43 -0.07
N GLY A 197 -4.16 -17.41 -0.68
CA GLY A 197 -3.12 -18.21 -0.04
C GLY A 197 -1.98 -17.37 0.55
N PRO A 198 -1.24 -17.91 1.54
CA PRO A 198 -1.37 -19.25 2.13
C PRO A 198 -2.60 -19.43 3.06
N MET A 199 -3.35 -20.52 2.89
CA MET A 199 -4.62 -20.75 3.61
C MET A 199 -4.49 -21.57 4.90
N ALA A 200 -3.37 -22.27 5.10
CA ALA A 200 -3.19 -23.15 6.25
C ALA A 200 -2.89 -22.35 7.52
N ARG A 201 -3.76 -22.45 8.54
CA ARG A 201 -3.64 -21.70 9.80
C ARG A 201 -2.31 -21.97 10.51
N GLN A 202 -1.79 -23.20 10.47
CA GLN A 202 -0.47 -23.55 11.02
C GLN A 202 0.69 -22.71 10.48
N ILE A 203 0.64 -22.25 9.22
CA ILE A 203 1.67 -21.36 8.65
C ILE A 203 1.66 -20.05 9.43
N TRP A 204 0.49 -19.45 9.56
CA TRP A 204 0.31 -18.17 10.25
C TRP A 204 0.52 -18.27 11.75
N THR A 205 0.13 -19.37 12.38
CA THR A 205 0.44 -19.63 13.79
C THR A 205 1.95 -19.58 14.01
N ARG A 206 2.77 -20.22 13.15
CA ARG A 206 4.23 -20.15 13.26
C ARG A 206 4.80 -18.77 12.95
N VAL A 207 4.38 -18.15 11.84
CA VAL A 207 4.86 -16.82 11.43
C VAL A 207 4.53 -15.74 12.46
N PHE A 208 3.37 -15.83 13.12
CA PHE A 208 2.95 -14.86 14.14
C PHE A 208 3.40 -15.25 15.56
N HIS A 209 3.90 -16.46 15.79
CA HIS A 209 4.35 -16.90 17.12
C HIS A 209 5.58 -16.13 17.61
N ASP A 210 6.48 -15.78 16.70
CA ASP A 210 7.74 -15.11 17.00
C ASP A 210 7.46 -13.66 17.44
N SER A 211 7.14 -13.49 18.71
CA SER A 211 6.98 -12.20 19.35
C SER A 211 8.36 -11.60 19.59
N GLU A 212 8.66 -10.54 18.84
CA GLU A 212 9.72 -9.55 19.09
C GLU A 212 11.15 -9.89 18.60
N GLU A 213 11.53 -11.15 18.42
CA GLU A 213 12.84 -11.49 17.83
C GLU A 213 12.79 -11.58 16.30
N THR A 214 13.22 -10.52 15.62
CA THR A 214 13.36 -10.41 14.14
C THR A 214 14.50 -11.26 13.56
N SER A 215 15.00 -12.28 14.28
CA SER A 215 16.11 -13.10 13.79
C SER A 215 15.60 -14.12 12.77
N PHE A 216 16.21 -14.09 11.58
CA PHE A 216 15.89 -15.06 10.55
C PHE A 216 16.28 -16.48 11.00
N SER A 217 15.33 -17.41 10.92
CA SER A 217 15.57 -18.81 11.22
C SER A 217 14.80 -19.72 10.26
N GLU A 218 15.47 -20.79 9.83
CA GLU A 218 14.85 -21.80 8.99
C GLU A 218 13.85 -22.64 9.77
N THR A 219 12.76 -22.97 9.10
CA THR A 219 11.68 -23.73 9.70
C THR A 219 11.90 -25.21 9.43
N ALA A 220 11.94 -26.01 10.50
CA ALA A 220 11.94 -27.46 10.39
C ALA A 220 10.66 -27.96 9.67
N PRO A 221 10.72 -29.14 9.01
CA PRO A 221 9.57 -29.73 8.33
C PRO A 221 8.30 -29.68 9.19
N MET A 222 7.18 -29.29 8.57
CA MET A 222 5.93 -29.15 9.30
C MET A 222 5.28 -30.53 9.49
N GLY A 223 5.00 -30.89 10.76
CA GLY A 223 4.22 -32.08 11.09
C GLY A 223 2.72 -31.89 10.86
N ALA A 224 1.92 -32.83 11.37
CA ALA A 224 0.47 -32.70 11.34
C ALA A 224 0.00 -31.44 12.11
N PRO A 225 -1.05 -30.73 11.63
CA PRO A 225 -1.56 -29.54 12.31
C PRO A 225 -2.09 -29.91 13.69
N SER A 226 -1.91 -29.01 14.66
CA SER A 226 -2.60 -29.11 15.95
C SER A 226 -4.13 -28.98 15.76
N ASN A 227 -4.93 -29.44 16.74
CA ASN A 227 -6.39 -29.30 16.65
C ASN A 227 -6.85 -27.85 16.40
N GLY A 228 -6.13 -26.85 16.93
CA GLY A 228 -6.41 -25.44 16.71
C GLY A 228 -6.04 -24.94 15.31
N ASP A 229 -5.02 -25.55 14.70
CA ASP A 229 -4.53 -25.23 13.36
C ASP A 229 -5.27 -25.99 12.24
N ALA A 230 -6.02 -27.03 12.59
CA ALA A 230 -6.92 -27.74 11.67
C ALA A 230 -8.11 -26.87 11.24
N LEU A 231 -8.41 -25.79 11.99
CA LEU A 231 -9.42 -24.81 11.63
C LEU A 231 -8.95 -23.91 10.48
N PRO A 232 -9.84 -23.49 9.56
CA PRO A 232 -9.49 -22.61 8.45
C PRO A 232 -9.10 -21.21 8.95
N VAL A 233 -8.27 -20.46 8.21
CA VAL A 233 -8.06 -19.03 8.54
C VAL A 233 -9.36 -18.27 8.30
N ASP A 234 -9.95 -17.75 9.37
CA ASP A 234 -11.20 -17.00 9.33
C ASP A 234 -10.99 -15.52 9.71
N ALA A 235 -12.00 -14.69 9.43
CA ALA A 235 -11.95 -13.25 9.64
C ALA A 235 -11.67 -12.87 11.10
N ALA A 236 -12.31 -13.55 12.06
CA ALA A 236 -12.13 -13.30 13.49
C ALA A 236 -10.70 -13.60 13.93
N TRP A 237 -10.18 -14.76 13.54
CA TRP A 237 -8.84 -15.21 13.89
C TRP A 237 -7.79 -14.26 13.31
N LEU A 238 -7.92 -13.89 12.04
CA LEU A 238 -6.98 -13.00 11.37
C LEU A 238 -6.99 -11.60 11.98
N ALA A 239 -8.18 -11.02 12.17
CA ALA A 239 -8.33 -9.70 12.78
C ALA A 239 -7.76 -9.69 14.20
N ALA A 240 -8.08 -10.68 15.04
CA ALA A 240 -7.55 -10.79 16.40
C ALA A 240 -6.02 -10.83 16.43
N ARG A 241 -5.39 -11.59 15.53
CA ARG A 241 -3.92 -11.74 15.48
C ARG A 241 -3.21 -10.49 14.94
N ILE A 242 -3.87 -9.67 14.14
CA ILE A 242 -3.26 -8.48 13.53
C ILE A 242 -3.57 -7.22 14.33
N SER A 243 -4.81 -6.98 14.73
CA SER A 243 -5.19 -5.74 15.44
C SER A 243 -5.12 -5.85 16.96
N GLY A 244 -4.93 -7.06 17.51
CA GLY A 244 -4.79 -7.31 18.95
C GLY A 244 -3.45 -6.88 19.57
N PRO A 245 -2.29 -7.13 18.95
CA PRO A 245 -0.98 -6.68 19.45
C PRO A 245 -0.79 -5.15 19.47
N SER A 246 0.42 -4.71 19.84
CA SER A 246 0.85 -3.31 19.64
C SER A 246 0.76 -2.91 18.16
N TYR A 247 0.65 -1.59 17.90
CA TYR A 247 0.56 -1.09 16.53
C TYR A 247 1.70 -1.60 15.65
N ASP A 248 2.94 -1.56 16.15
CA ASP A 248 4.11 -2.00 15.39
C ASP A 248 4.03 -3.49 15.06
N ALA A 249 3.79 -4.35 16.05
CA ALA A 249 3.67 -5.79 15.82
C ALA A 249 2.51 -6.13 14.87
N GLY A 250 1.36 -5.48 15.07
CA GLY A 250 0.19 -5.64 14.20
C GLY A 250 0.47 -5.18 12.76
N ARG A 251 1.16 -4.05 12.58
CA ARG A 251 1.52 -3.52 11.26
C ARG A 251 2.45 -4.47 10.53
N HIS A 252 3.46 -5.01 11.21
CA HIS A 252 4.37 -6.01 10.65
C HIS A 252 3.61 -7.29 10.24
N ARG A 253 2.66 -7.76 11.06
CA ARG A 253 1.82 -8.93 10.72
C ARG A 253 0.93 -8.67 9.52
N LEU A 254 0.33 -7.47 9.42
CA LEU A 254 -0.47 -7.08 8.27
C LEU A 254 0.39 -7.01 7.00
N ASP A 255 1.56 -6.39 7.06
CA ASP A 255 2.44 -6.30 5.89
C ASP A 255 2.95 -7.68 5.45
N THR A 256 3.23 -8.58 6.40
CA THR A 256 3.59 -9.98 6.11
C THR A 256 2.44 -10.73 5.45
N LEU A 257 1.20 -10.52 5.91
CA LEU A 257 0.01 -11.09 5.28
C LEU A 257 -0.13 -10.60 3.83
N LEU A 258 -0.07 -9.29 3.62
CA LEU A 258 -0.26 -8.69 2.31
C LEU A 258 0.85 -9.10 1.33
N PHE A 259 2.10 -9.18 1.80
CA PHE A 259 3.22 -9.74 1.04
C PHE A 259 2.93 -11.19 0.63
N ALA A 260 2.54 -12.05 1.58
CA ALA A 260 2.26 -13.45 1.30
C ALA A 260 1.15 -13.63 0.25
N GLN A 261 0.09 -12.82 0.32
CA GLN A 261 -1.03 -12.90 -0.61
C GLN A 261 -0.67 -12.42 -2.03
N ARG A 262 0.27 -11.47 -2.17
CA ARG A 262 0.76 -11.04 -3.48
C ARG A 262 1.75 -12.03 -4.09
N VAL A 263 2.61 -12.63 -3.28
CA VAL A 263 3.66 -13.55 -3.74
C VAL A 263 3.12 -14.97 -3.96
N PHE A 264 2.35 -15.50 -3.01
CA PHE A 264 1.93 -16.90 -2.97
C PHE A 264 0.45 -17.10 -3.32
N GLY A 265 -0.34 -16.03 -3.48
CA GLY A 265 -1.79 -16.13 -3.72
C GLY A 265 -2.14 -16.94 -4.97
N ASP A 266 -1.37 -16.75 -6.05
CA ASP A 266 -1.53 -17.44 -7.34
C ASP A 266 -0.33 -18.35 -7.68
N ALA A 267 0.61 -18.51 -6.75
CA ALA A 267 1.80 -19.35 -6.97
C ALA A 267 1.46 -20.84 -6.85
N PRO A 268 2.19 -21.73 -7.54
CA PRO A 268 2.08 -23.17 -7.33
C PRO A 268 2.27 -23.54 -5.85
N PRO A 269 1.58 -24.57 -5.33
CA PRO A 269 1.77 -25.03 -3.97
C PRO A 269 3.25 -25.36 -3.70
N ALA A 270 3.78 -24.80 -2.61
CA ALA A 270 5.13 -25.05 -2.14
C ALA A 270 5.09 -25.76 -0.78
N ASP A 271 6.21 -26.34 -0.36
CA ASP A 271 6.38 -26.89 0.98
C ASP A 271 6.04 -25.81 2.03
N PRO A 272 5.06 -26.05 2.93
CA PRO A 272 4.70 -25.11 3.98
C PRO A 272 5.88 -24.63 4.83
N ALA A 273 6.90 -25.46 5.07
CA ALA A 273 8.09 -25.06 5.82
C ALA A 273 8.94 -24.03 5.05
N LEU A 274 9.03 -24.15 3.72
CA LEU A 274 9.66 -23.14 2.86
C LEU A 274 8.86 -21.84 2.85
N VAL A 275 7.53 -21.92 2.82
CA VAL A 275 6.66 -20.74 2.89
C VAL A 275 6.85 -20.00 4.23
N VAL A 276 6.82 -20.71 5.37
CA VAL A 276 7.08 -20.09 6.68
C VAL A 276 8.47 -19.46 6.72
N THR A 277 9.49 -20.14 6.21
CA THR A 277 10.86 -19.61 6.17
C THR A 277 10.97 -18.37 5.29
N ALA A 278 10.32 -18.35 4.12
CA ALA A 278 10.27 -17.17 3.26
C ALA A 278 9.57 -15.99 3.95
N LEU A 279 8.47 -16.23 4.66
CA LEU A 279 7.74 -15.19 5.41
C LEU A 279 8.55 -14.67 6.61
N ARG A 280 9.30 -15.53 7.31
CA ARG A 280 10.30 -15.10 8.30
C ARG A 280 11.43 -14.26 7.69
N GLY A 281 11.80 -14.58 6.44
CA GLY A 281 12.70 -13.74 5.66
C GLY A 281 12.12 -12.36 5.38
N PHE A 282 10.81 -12.22 5.14
CA PHE A 282 10.15 -10.91 5.01
C PHE A 282 10.16 -10.13 6.32
N THR A 283 9.90 -10.78 7.45
CA THR A 283 9.94 -10.11 8.76
C THR A 283 11.35 -9.65 9.15
N ALA A 284 12.39 -10.40 8.77
CA ALA A 284 13.78 -10.05 9.07
C ALA A 284 14.38 -9.06 8.05
N PHE A 285 14.04 -9.21 6.78
CA PHE A 285 14.66 -8.50 5.66
C PHE A 285 13.63 -7.86 4.71
N PRO A 286 12.73 -6.97 5.19
CA PRO A 286 11.59 -6.51 4.41
C PRO A 286 11.97 -5.78 3.12
N ALA A 287 13.01 -4.93 3.13
CA ALA A 287 13.44 -4.21 1.93
C ALA A 287 13.95 -5.18 0.84
N LEU A 288 14.67 -6.24 1.24
CA LEU A 288 15.12 -7.27 0.31
C LEU A 288 13.94 -8.06 -0.26
N MET A 289 13.02 -8.50 0.58
CA MET A 289 11.87 -9.27 0.12
C MET A 289 10.91 -8.48 -0.76
N LEU A 290 10.72 -7.19 -0.47
CA LEU A 290 9.98 -6.30 -1.36
C LEU A 290 10.70 -6.11 -2.70
N SER A 291 12.04 -6.07 -2.71
CA SER A 291 12.81 -6.04 -3.96
C SER A 291 12.64 -7.32 -4.76
N MET A 292 12.64 -8.49 -4.09
CA MET A 292 12.34 -9.79 -4.70
C MET A 292 10.92 -9.84 -5.28
N GLU A 293 9.93 -9.29 -4.56
CA GLU A 293 8.55 -9.17 -5.04
C GLU A 293 8.48 -8.32 -6.33
N ARG A 294 9.15 -7.17 -6.34
CA ARG A 294 9.13 -6.23 -7.50
C ARG A 294 9.76 -6.79 -8.76
N ILE A 295 10.84 -7.56 -8.63
CA ILE A 295 11.43 -8.27 -9.77
C ILE A 295 10.59 -9.48 -10.21
N GLY A 296 9.50 -9.78 -9.49
CA GLY A 296 8.53 -10.81 -9.83
C GLY A 296 8.85 -12.20 -9.30
N ALA A 297 9.69 -12.32 -8.27
CA ALA A 297 10.00 -13.60 -7.65
C ALA A 297 8.81 -14.13 -6.84
N THR A 298 8.27 -15.28 -7.24
CA THR A 298 7.16 -15.97 -6.57
C THR A 298 7.57 -17.31 -5.96
N SER A 299 8.79 -17.78 -6.25
CA SER A 299 9.33 -19.03 -5.74
C SER A 299 9.72 -18.91 -4.27
N ALA A 300 9.10 -19.73 -3.40
CA ALA A 300 9.47 -19.81 -1.99
C ALA A 300 10.97 -20.12 -1.80
N LEU A 301 11.54 -20.99 -2.65
CA LEU A 301 12.96 -21.33 -2.59
C LEU A 301 13.87 -20.13 -2.92
N ALA A 302 13.53 -19.35 -3.94
CA ALA A 302 14.31 -18.16 -4.31
C ALA A 302 14.30 -17.12 -3.17
N LEU A 303 13.14 -16.91 -2.54
CA LEU A 303 12.99 -16.03 -1.38
C LEU A 303 13.81 -16.53 -0.19
N VAL A 304 13.75 -17.83 0.12
CA VAL A 304 14.56 -18.43 1.20
C VAL A 304 16.05 -18.26 0.93
N ARG A 305 16.52 -18.46 -0.31
CA ARG A 305 17.94 -18.26 -0.68
C ARG A 305 18.37 -16.80 -0.47
N ALA A 306 17.55 -15.85 -0.90
CA ALA A 306 17.83 -14.43 -0.67
C ALA A 306 17.90 -14.09 0.84
N ALA A 307 16.95 -14.61 1.64
CA ALA A 307 16.95 -14.42 3.09
C ALA A 307 18.18 -15.02 3.77
N ARG A 308 18.54 -16.26 3.39
CA ARG A 308 19.73 -16.94 3.92
C ARG A 308 20.99 -16.15 3.61
N HIS A 309 21.12 -15.65 2.38
CA HIS A 309 22.25 -14.82 1.97
C HIS A 309 22.35 -13.53 2.79
N ALA A 310 21.23 -12.86 3.05
CA ALA A 310 21.18 -11.70 3.94
C ALA A 310 21.60 -12.05 5.39
N ALA A 311 21.13 -13.19 5.91
CA ALA A 311 21.52 -13.68 7.23
C ALA A 311 23.03 -14.03 7.31
N ASP A 312 23.60 -14.59 6.24
CA ASP A 312 25.03 -14.88 6.15
C ASP A 312 25.86 -13.58 6.17
N LEU A 313 25.40 -12.53 5.48
CA LEU A 313 26.00 -11.19 5.53
C LEU A 313 25.92 -10.61 6.96
N ASP A 314 24.77 -10.71 7.63
CA ASP A 314 24.61 -10.23 9.01
C ASP A 314 25.51 -10.99 10.01
N SER A 315 25.95 -12.21 9.66
CA SER A 315 26.84 -13.04 10.49
C SER A 315 28.33 -12.69 10.38
N ILE A 316 28.70 -11.75 9.50
CA ILE A 316 30.10 -11.27 9.37
C ILE A 316 30.55 -10.58 10.66
N LYS A 317 31.69 -11.02 11.19
CA LYS A 317 32.20 -10.62 12.51
C LYS A 317 32.68 -9.17 12.55
N SER A 318 33.39 -8.73 11.51
CA SER A 318 33.91 -7.36 11.41
C SER A 318 32.77 -6.43 11.02
N ASP A 319 32.50 -5.40 11.82
CA ASP A 319 31.46 -4.40 11.54
C ASP A 319 31.71 -3.69 10.21
N GLN A 320 32.97 -3.36 9.92
CA GLN A 320 33.37 -2.70 8.68
C GLN A 320 33.15 -3.59 7.45
N GLU A 321 33.57 -4.86 7.50
CA GLU A 321 33.38 -5.79 6.38
C GLU A 321 31.91 -6.18 6.21
N ARG A 322 31.16 -6.27 7.32
CA ARG A 322 29.72 -6.51 7.29
C ARG A 322 28.99 -5.38 6.60
N GLU A 323 29.21 -4.14 7.04
CA GLU A 323 28.63 -2.95 6.40
C GLU A 323 29.00 -2.85 4.92
N ALA A 324 30.28 -3.03 4.59
CA ALA A 324 30.73 -2.99 3.20
C ALA A 324 30.08 -4.08 2.35
N SER A 325 29.98 -5.31 2.83
CA SER A 325 29.38 -6.45 2.10
C SER A 325 27.87 -6.28 1.94
N ILE A 326 27.17 -5.78 2.95
CA ILE A 326 25.73 -5.50 2.87
C ILE A 326 25.46 -4.38 1.86
N LEU A 327 26.18 -3.26 1.93
CA LEU A 327 26.02 -2.16 0.98
C LEU A 327 26.33 -2.60 -0.45
N GLN A 328 27.39 -3.40 -0.65
CA GLN A 328 27.71 -3.97 -1.95
C GLN A 328 26.59 -4.86 -2.49
N PHE A 329 26.03 -5.74 -1.66
CA PHE A 329 24.90 -6.61 -2.05
C PHE A 329 23.65 -5.80 -2.38
N GLN A 330 23.24 -4.89 -1.48
CA GLN A 330 22.05 -4.08 -1.68
C GLN A 330 22.17 -3.14 -2.89
N ALA A 331 23.33 -2.51 -3.08
CA ALA A 331 23.57 -1.67 -4.25
C ALA A 331 23.48 -2.47 -5.56
N THR A 332 24.11 -3.65 -5.59
CA THR A 332 24.08 -4.55 -6.75
C THR A 332 22.66 -5.03 -7.05
N MET A 333 21.92 -5.47 -6.03
CA MET A 333 20.50 -5.86 -6.16
C MET A 333 19.64 -4.71 -6.66
N GLY A 334 19.81 -3.50 -6.13
CA GLY A 334 19.08 -2.30 -6.58
C GLY A 334 19.38 -1.91 -8.02
N ILE A 335 20.63 -2.08 -8.48
CA ILE A 335 21.01 -1.87 -9.90
C ILE A 335 20.30 -2.89 -10.80
N VAL A 336 20.24 -4.16 -10.39
CA VAL A 336 19.52 -5.22 -11.12
C VAL A 336 18.00 -4.93 -11.14
N GLU A 337 17.42 -4.53 -10.02
CA GLU A 337 16.01 -4.11 -9.94
C GLU A 337 15.73 -2.93 -10.88
N ARG A 338 16.60 -1.91 -10.89
CA ARG A 338 16.45 -0.75 -11.78
C ARG A 338 16.54 -1.14 -13.25
N ALA A 339 17.47 -2.03 -13.61
CA ALA A 339 17.59 -2.56 -14.97
C ALA A 339 16.39 -3.44 -15.39
N GLN A 340 15.76 -4.15 -14.45
CA GLN A 340 14.51 -4.86 -14.70
C GLN A 340 13.36 -3.87 -14.96
N ARG A 341 13.23 -2.82 -14.13
CA ARG A 341 12.16 -1.82 -14.28
C ARG A 341 12.26 -1.05 -15.60
N SER A 342 13.45 -0.90 -16.17
CA SER A 342 13.65 -0.28 -17.49
C SER A 342 13.16 -1.14 -18.66
N GLY A 343 12.82 -2.42 -18.41
CA GLY A 343 12.27 -3.35 -19.40
C GLY A 343 13.31 -4.04 -20.28
N ILE A 344 14.62 -3.90 -19.98
CA ILE A 344 15.68 -4.58 -20.75
C ILE A 344 15.76 -6.07 -20.43
N LEU A 345 15.54 -6.46 -19.18
CA LEU A 345 15.68 -7.85 -18.73
C LEU A 345 14.32 -8.53 -18.60
N SER A 346 14.21 -9.77 -19.08
CA SER A 346 13.05 -10.61 -18.79
C SER A 346 13.05 -11.04 -17.31
N ARG A 347 11.89 -11.47 -16.81
CA ARG A 347 11.74 -11.94 -15.41
C ARG A 347 12.69 -13.11 -15.14
N GLU A 348 12.79 -14.04 -16.08
CA GLU A 348 13.63 -15.24 -15.98
C GLU A 348 15.12 -14.86 -15.96
N ALA A 349 15.53 -13.88 -16.76
CA ALA A 349 16.90 -13.39 -16.78
C ALA A 349 17.29 -12.74 -15.44
N VAL A 350 16.38 -11.96 -14.86
CA VAL A 350 16.59 -11.31 -13.56
C VAL A 350 16.63 -12.34 -12.44
N GLU A 351 15.72 -13.31 -12.42
CA GLU A 351 15.74 -14.40 -11.44
C GLU A 351 17.06 -15.18 -11.51
N ALA A 352 17.56 -15.48 -12.72
CA ALA A 352 18.84 -16.15 -12.89
C ALA A 352 20.04 -15.32 -12.39
N ILE A 353 20.03 -14.00 -12.57
CA ILE A 353 21.06 -13.09 -12.04
C ILE A 353 21.01 -13.09 -10.50
N VAL A 354 19.83 -12.96 -9.92
CA VAL A 354 19.64 -12.90 -8.46
C VAL A 354 20.00 -14.22 -7.79
N LEU A 355 19.61 -15.36 -8.38
CA LEU A 355 20.03 -16.68 -7.90
C LEU A 355 21.55 -16.86 -7.98
N SER A 356 22.20 -16.32 -9.02
CA SER A 356 23.67 -16.33 -9.12
C SER A 356 24.32 -15.47 -8.04
N LEU A 357 23.81 -14.26 -7.79
CA LEU A 357 24.33 -13.35 -6.77
C LEU A 357 24.19 -13.94 -5.36
N THR A 358 23.02 -14.49 -5.04
CA THR A 358 22.71 -15.12 -3.74
C THR A 358 23.39 -16.49 -3.54
N SER A 359 24.09 -16.99 -4.56
CA SER A 359 24.94 -18.18 -4.45
C SER A 359 26.42 -17.85 -4.24
N LEU A 360 26.80 -16.57 -4.23
CA LEU A 360 28.19 -16.17 -3.99
C LEU A 360 28.63 -16.53 -2.56
N PRO A 361 29.77 -17.21 -2.39
CA PRO A 361 30.28 -17.51 -1.05
C PRO A 361 30.65 -16.24 -0.27
N VAL A 362 30.13 -16.13 0.95
CA VAL A 362 30.47 -15.08 1.93
C VAL A 362 31.17 -15.74 3.11
N THR A 363 32.34 -15.24 3.51
CA THR A 363 33.06 -15.73 4.69
C THR A 363 32.77 -14.84 5.90
N ARG A 364 32.68 -15.45 7.10
CA ARG A 364 32.42 -14.69 8.35
C ARG A 364 33.51 -13.69 8.72
N SER A 365 34.72 -13.86 8.20
CA SER A 365 35.88 -13.00 8.45
C SER A 365 36.09 -11.94 7.37
N GLU A 366 35.88 -12.28 6.09
CA GLU A 366 36.34 -11.46 4.96
C GLU A 366 35.22 -11.07 3.97
N GLY A 367 33.97 -11.44 4.25
CA GLY A 367 32.84 -11.07 3.40
C GLY A 367 32.97 -11.66 1.98
N TYR A 368 32.86 -10.80 0.97
CA TYR A 368 32.96 -11.20 -0.45
C TYR A 368 34.37 -11.33 -1.01
N GLU A 369 35.37 -10.71 -0.37
CA GLU A 369 36.72 -10.59 -0.93
C GLU A 369 36.72 -10.07 -2.39
N THR A 370 37.27 -10.82 -3.35
CA THR A 370 37.29 -10.49 -4.78
C THR A 370 36.11 -11.11 -5.54
N ARG A 371 35.30 -11.96 -4.89
CA ARG A 371 34.27 -12.78 -5.55
C ARG A 371 33.18 -11.93 -6.17
N LEU A 372 32.69 -10.92 -5.45
CA LEU A 372 31.69 -10.00 -5.99
C LEU A 372 32.24 -9.17 -7.15
N ALA A 373 33.45 -8.61 -7.02
CA ALA A 373 34.08 -7.86 -8.11
C ALA A 373 34.27 -8.72 -9.36
N THR A 374 34.70 -9.98 -9.17
CA THR A 374 34.83 -10.97 -10.24
C THR A 374 33.47 -11.27 -10.88
N TRP A 375 32.43 -11.47 -10.07
CA TRP A 375 31.08 -11.74 -10.57
C TRP A 375 30.48 -10.53 -11.32
N ILE A 376 30.67 -9.30 -10.82
CA ILE A 376 30.21 -8.09 -11.51
C ILE A 376 30.86 -7.99 -12.90
N ARG A 377 32.18 -8.19 -12.97
CA ARG A 377 32.93 -8.08 -14.23
C ARG A 377 32.60 -9.22 -15.20
N SER A 378 32.57 -10.46 -14.72
CA SER A 378 32.53 -11.65 -15.57
C SER A 378 31.13 -12.21 -15.82
N ASP A 379 30.13 -11.87 -14.99
CA ASP A 379 28.77 -12.41 -15.09
C ASP A 379 27.71 -11.31 -15.24
N LEU A 380 27.67 -10.32 -14.32
CA LEU A 380 26.65 -9.27 -14.39
C LEU A 380 26.81 -8.38 -15.62
N THR A 381 28.00 -7.80 -15.82
CA THR A 381 28.26 -6.83 -16.90
C THR A 381 27.96 -7.43 -18.27
N PRO A 382 28.39 -8.66 -18.61
CA PRO A 382 28.02 -9.28 -19.89
C PRO A 382 26.52 -9.54 -20.05
N ARG A 383 25.81 -9.91 -18.98
CA ARG A 383 24.35 -10.12 -19.03
C ARG A 383 23.58 -8.82 -19.23
N LEU A 384 24.05 -7.72 -18.63
CA LEU A 384 23.46 -6.38 -18.77
C LEU A 384 23.86 -5.68 -20.08
N GLY A 385 25.08 -5.88 -20.55
CA GLY A 385 25.69 -5.15 -21.67
C GLY A 385 25.48 -5.77 -23.05
N LYS A 386 25.24 -7.09 -23.14
CA LYS A 386 24.96 -7.81 -24.41
C LYS A 386 23.89 -7.18 -25.32
N PRO A 387 22.84 -6.51 -24.80
CA PRO A 387 21.85 -5.83 -25.64
C PRO A 387 22.29 -4.43 -26.12
N VAL A 388 23.26 -3.78 -25.47
CA VAL A 388 23.31 -2.30 -25.41
C VAL A 388 24.55 -1.65 -26.04
N LEU A 389 25.73 -2.23 -25.83
CA LEU A 389 27.02 -1.60 -26.12
C LEU A 389 27.97 -2.61 -26.79
N ASP A 390 29.03 -2.09 -27.42
CA ASP A 390 30.16 -2.92 -27.87
C ASP A 390 30.72 -3.72 -26.69
N ALA A 391 31.17 -4.95 -26.93
CA ALA A 391 31.70 -5.84 -25.89
C ALA A 391 32.92 -5.27 -25.13
N SER A 392 33.54 -4.21 -25.64
CA SER A 392 34.65 -3.47 -25.04
C SER A 392 34.24 -2.24 -24.23
N ALA A 393 32.94 -1.96 -24.07
CA ALA A 393 32.48 -0.81 -23.31
C ALA A 393 32.81 -0.95 -21.80
N PRO A 394 33.11 0.17 -21.10
CA PRO A 394 33.35 0.16 -19.66
C PRO A 394 32.18 -0.46 -18.88
N ALA A 395 32.49 -1.16 -17.78
CA ALA A 395 31.49 -1.79 -16.93
C ALA A 395 30.51 -0.75 -16.35
N GLU A 396 31.01 0.44 -15.99
CA GLU A 396 30.14 1.53 -15.52
C GLU A 396 29.08 1.90 -16.57
N ASP A 397 29.49 2.07 -17.82
CA ASP A 397 28.58 2.45 -18.91
C ASP A 397 27.53 1.37 -19.20
N ALA A 398 27.92 0.09 -19.14
CA ALA A 398 26.98 -1.02 -19.30
C ALA A 398 25.89 -1.02 -18.22
N LEU A 399 26.26 -0.78 -16.96
CA LEU A 399 25.30 -0.69 -15.85
C LEU A 399 24.40 0.55 -15.98
N LEU A 400 24.97 1.72 -16.30
CA LEU A 400 24.18 2.94 -16.50
C LEU A 400 23.19 2.80 -17.66
N ALA A 401 23.62 2.18 -18.76
CA ALA A 401 22.76 2.00 -19.93
C ALA A 401 21.64 0.99 -19.65
N ALA A 402 21.92 -0.10 -18.92
CA ALA A 402 20.91 -1.04 -18.46
C ALA A 402 19.88 -0.38 -17.52
N MET A 403 20.33 0.42 -16.54
CA MET A 403 19.43 1.18 -15.66
C MET A 403 18.59 2.22 -16.39
N ALA A 404 19.12 2.79 -17.49
CA ALA A 404 18.41 3.76 -18.32
C ALA A 404 17.41 3.13 -19.31
N GLY A 405 17.47 1.82 -19.55
CA GLY A 405 16.68 1.20 -20.62
C GLY A 405 17.27 1.41 -22.02
N SER A 406 18.49 1.91 -22.12
CA SER A 406 19.19 2.08 -23.41
C SER A 406 19.66 0.70 -23.88
N GLY A 407 19.41 0.33 -25.15
CA GLY A 407 19.88 -0.94 -25.73
C GLY A 407 18.82 -1.95 -26.17
N ARG A 408 17.57 -1.51 -26.33
CA ARG A 408 16.63 -2.26 -27.17
C ARG A 408 17.09 -2.13 -28.63
N ALA A 409 17.23 -3.25 -29.32
CA ALA A 409 17.21 -3.26 -30.78
C ALA A 409 15.88 -2.67 -31.26
N ARG A 410 15.90 -1.36 -31.55
CA ARG A 410 14.99 -0.56 -32.38
C ARG A 410 13.51 -0.97 -32.35
N HIS A 411 12.73 -0.34 -31.48
CA HIS A 411 11.58 0.38 -32.02
C HIS A 411 12.14 1.65 -32.66
N ALA A 412 11.71 2.00 -33.87
CA ALA A 412 12.11 3.26 -34.49
C ALA A 412 11.82 4.37 -33.49
N VAL A 413 12.84 5.16 -33.15
CA VAL A 413 12.68 6.27 -32.21
C VAL A 413 11.54 7.14 -32.76
N PRO A 414 10.43 7.32 -32.02
CA PRO A 414 9.28 8.01 -32.56
C PRO A 414 9.68 9.43 -32.93
N VAL A 415 9.43 9.78 -34.20
CA VAL A 415 9.63 11.13 -34.70
C VAL A 415 8.29 11.84 -34.65
N ILE A 416 8.20 12.88 -33.84
CA ILE A 416 7.01 13.73 -33.73
C ILE A 416 7.29 15.09 -34.38
N GLU A 417 6.24 15.70 -34.91
CA GLU A 417 6.29 17.09 -35.36
C GLU A 417 5.62 17.97 -34.30
N TRP A 418 6.32 19.00 -33.84
CA TRP A 418 5.82 19.98 -32.88
C TRP A 418 6.31 21.36 -33.31
N GLU A 419 5.42 22.35 -33.38
CA GLU A 419 5.76 23.73 -33.80
C GLU A 419 6.56 23.80 -35.12
N GLY A 420 6.24 22.92 -36.08
CA GLY A 420 6.90 22.87 -37.40
C GLY A 420 8.33 22.29 -37.39
N GLN A 421 8.77 21.72 -36.27
CA GLN A 421 10.07 21.05 -36.12
C GLN A 421 9.88 19.55 -35.88
N ARG A 422 10.81 18.74 -36.40
CA ARG A 422 10.82 17.29 -36.23
C ARG A 422 11.71 16.90 -35.05
N TYR A 423 11.13 16.24 -34.06
CA TYR A 423 11.81 15.79 -32.84
C TYR A 423 11.88 14.27 -32.80
N SER A 424 13.05 13.74 -32.43
CA SER A 424 13.24 12.32 -32.10
C SER A 424 13.06 12.13 -30.59
N VAL A 425 12.09 11.33 -30.18
CA VAL A 425 11.76 11.14 -28.76
C VAL A 425 12.40 9.84 -28.26
N ASP A 426 13.57 9.97 -27.62
CA ASP A 426 14.34 8.86 -27.04
C ASP A 426 14.49 9.03 -25.52
N PRO A 427 13.49 8.62 -24.71
CA PRO A 427 13.56 8.72 -23.26
C PRO A 427 14.72 7.90 -22.66
N PRO A 428 15.01 6.66 -23.10
CA PRO A 428 16.17 5.92 -22.61
C PRO A 428 17.50 6.63 -22.82
N ALA A 429 17.75 7.22 -24.00
CA ALA A 429 18.99 7.96 -24.24
C ALA A 429 19.06 9.25 -23.41
N ALA A 430 17.93 9.92 -23.18
CA ALA A 430 17.86 11.07 -22.28
C ALA A 430 18.17 10.68 -20.84
N GLU A 431 17.64 9.55 -20.38
CA GLU A 431 17.91 8.99 -19.05
C GLU A 431 19.38 8.58 -18.90
N LEU A 432 19.98 7.91 -19.89
CA LEU A 432 21.40 7.56 -19.86
C LEU A 432 22.30 8.80 -19.77
N ARG A 433 22.00 9.85 -20.55
CA ARG A 433 22.71 11.14 -20.44
C ARG A 433 22.55 11.74 -19.04
N ARG A 434 21.35 11.67 -18.46
CA ARG A 434 21.09 12.17 -17.10
C ARG A 434 21.94 11.41 -16.08
N LEU A 435 21.92 10.08 -16.10
CA LEU A 435 22.69 9.24 -15.18
C LEU A 435 24.20 9.53 -15.26
N ARG A 436 24.76 9.66 -16.47
CA ARG A 436 26.17 10.04 -16.68
C ARG A 436 26.49 11.41 -16.07
N ARG A 437 25.68 12.42 -16.35
CA ARG A 437 25.87 13.77 -15.77
C ARG A 437 25.76 13.76 -14.24
N VAL A 438 24.86 12.97 -13.67
CA VAL A 438 24.76 12.81 -12.21
C VAL A 438 26.04 12.15 -11.66
N ARG A 439 26.54 11.09 -12.30
CA ARG A 439 27.80 10.43 -11.90
C ARG A 439 29.00 11.37 -11.98
N GLU A 440 29.10 12.17 -13.04
CA GLU A 440 30.13 13.20 -13.18
C GLU A 440 30.07 14.23 -12.04
N ARG A 441 28.86 14.69 -11.68
CA ARG A 441 28.64 15.64 -10.58
C ARG A 441 28.93 15.05 -9.20
N GLN A 442 28.62 13.77 -8.99
CA GLN A 442 28.99 13.05 -7.77
C GLN A 442 30.52 12.89 -7.67
N GLY A 443 31.20 12.72 -8.81
CA GLY A 443 32.63 12.42 -8.86
C GLY A 443 32.96 11.04 -8.27
N GLY A 444 34.17 10.91 -7.72
CA GLY A 444 34.69 9.64 -7.22
C GLY A 444 35.33 8.77 -8.30
N SER A 445 35.53 7.49 -7.99
CA SER A 445 36.07 6.51 -8.95
C SER A 445 34.99 5.98 -9.87
N THR A 446 35.40 5.55 -11.07
CA THR A 446 34.56 4.76 -11.95
C THR A 446 34.47 3.31 -11.46
N LEU A 447 33.42 2.59 -11.85
CA LEU A 447 33.29 1.17 -11.53
C LEU A 447 34.49 0.36 -12.00
N ASP A 448 34.97 0.60 -13.22
CA ASP A 448 36.11 -0.10 -13.81
C ASP A 448 37.38 0.07 -12.96
N ALA A 449 37.67 1.29 -12.50
CA ALA A 449 38.81 1.57 -11.63
C ALA A 449 38.67 0.89 -10.26
N ALA A 450 37.45 0.89 -9.69
CA ALA A 450 37.18 0.25 -8.41
C ALA A 450 37.28 -1.28 -8.50
N LEU A 451 36.78 -1.88 -9.59
CA LEU A 451 36.92 -3.32 -9.86
C LEU A 451 38.39 -3.70 -10.03
N ALA A 452 39.15 -2.95 -10.83
CA ALA A 452 40.58 -3.19 -11.02
C ALA A 452 41.35 -3.12 -9.69
N ALA A 453 41.09 -2.10 -8.86
CA ALA A 453 41.73 -1.96 -7.56
C ALA A 453 41.48 -3.18 -6.63
N VAL A 454 40.26 -3.72 -6.61
CA VAL A 454 39.92 -4.90 -5.81
C VAL A 454 40.59 -6.16 -6.35
N LEU A 455 40.60 -6.33 -7.66
CA LEU A 455 41.09 -7.55 -8.32
C LEU A 455 42.62 -7.62 -8.37
N ASP A 456 43.27 -6.46 -8.51
CA ASP A 456 44.73 -6.35 -8.52
C ASP A 456 45.32 -6.25 -7.09
N GLY A 457 44.46 -6.08 -6.08
CA GLY A 457 44.87 -5.93 -4.67
C GLY A 457 45.63 -4.63 -4.38
N LYS A 458 45.53 -3.62 -5.24
CA LYS A 458 46.27 -2.35 -5.13
C LYS A 458 45.31 -1.20 -4.79
N PRO A 459 45.65 -0.32 -3.83
CA PRO A 459 44.84 0.86 -3.54
C PRO A 459 44.79 1.79 -4.77
N ALA A 460 43.62 2.35 -5.07
CA ALA A 460 43.48 3.30 -6.17
C ALA A 460 44.01 4.68 -5.75
N GLY A 461 44.96 5.23 -6.53
CA GLY A 461 45.57 6.55 -6.33
C GLY A 461 47.10 6.52 -6.40
N GLU A 462 47.72 7.57 -6.94
CA GLU A 462 49.17 7.72 -6.95
C GLU A 462 49.73 7.92 -5.53
N GLY A 463 50.83 7.22 -5.18
CA GLY A 463 51.62 7.52 -3.98
C GLY A 463 51.25 6.82 -2.66
N GLY A 464 50.54 5.68 -2.68
CA GLY A 464 50.41 4.81 -1.49
C GLY A 464 49.48 5.31 -0.38
N ARG A 465 48.76 6.44 -0.59
CA ARG A 465 47.68 6.94 0.29
C ARG A 465 46.27 6.64 -0.25
N GLY A 466 46.13 5.60 -1.07
CA GLY A 466 44.84 5.27 -1.69
C GLY A 466 43.87 4.62 -0.70
N LYS A 467 42.57 4.78 -0.94
CA LYS A 467 41.51 4.14 -0.14
C LYS A 467 41.60 2.61 -0.25
N ASN A 468 41.12 1.91 0.79
CA ASN A 468 40.94 0.45 0.72
C ASN A 468 40.09 0.10 -0.52
N PRO A 469 40.57 -0.78 -1.43
CA PRO A 469 39.86 -1.12 -2.66
C PRO A 469 38.42 -1.56 -2.46
N ARG A 470 38.11 -2.28 -1.36
CA ARG A 470 36.76 -2.75 -1.06
C ARG A 470 35.83 -1.60 -0.70
N VAL A 471 36.31 -0.66 0.11
CA VAL A 471 35.57 0.57 0.46
C VAL A 471 35.31 1.39 -0.80
N LEU A 472 36.29 1.46 -1.70
CA LEU A 472 36.14 2.17 -2.97
C LEU A 472 35.06 1.53 -3.86
N LEU A 473 35.04 0.20 -3.98
CA LEU A 473 33.99 -0.52 -4.72
C LEU A 473 32.63 -0.28 -4.08
N THR A 474 32.53 -0.34 -2.75
CA THR A 474 31.28 -0.04 -2.02
C THR A 474 30.81 1.38 -2.33
N GLU A 475 31.61 2.41 -2.10
CA GLU A 475 31.25 3.81 -2.38
C GLU A 475 30.80 4.01 -3.84
N THR A 476 31.49 3.36 -4.78
CA THR A 476 31.18 3.46 -6.22
C THR A 476 29.83 2.83 -6.56
N LEU A 477 29.54 1.62 -6.05
CA LEU A 477 28.26 0.94 -6.25
C LEU A 477 27.09 1.71 -5.62
N VAL A 478 27.28 2.24 -4.40
CA VAL A 478 26.24 3.06 -3.75
C VAL A 478 25.99 4.33 -4.56
N SER A 479 27.04 5.01 -5.03
CA SER A 479 26.92 6.21 -5.86
C SER A 479 26.19 5.94 -7.18
N LEU A 480 26.48 4.80 -7.82
CA LEU A 480 25.80 4.34 -9.04
C LEU A 480 24.31 4.14 -8.83
N LEU A 481 23.93 3.44 -7.75
CA LEU A 481 22.53 3.25 -7.42
C LEU A 481 21.84 4.59 -7.12
N TYR A 482 22.46 5.46 -6.33
CA TYR A 482 21.90 6.80 -6.02
C TYR A 482 21.64 7.62 -7.29
N ALA A 483 22.47 7.51 -8.32
CA ALA A 483 22.28 8.24 -9.57
C ALA A 483 20.90 7.96 -10.22
N ALA A 484 20.36 6.76 -10.03
CA ALA A 484 19.02 6.39 -10.51
C ALA A 484 17.88 7.11 -9.76
N HIS A 485 18.13 7.60 -8.54
CA HIS A 485 17.11 8.22 -7.67
C HIS A 485 17.29 9.74 -7.49
N LEU A 486 18.37 10.32 -8.01
CA LEU A 486 18.58 11.77 -8.04
C LEU A 486 18.04 12.33 -9.35
N GLY A 487 17.13 13.30 -9.34
CA GLY A 487 16.50 13.85 -10.54
C GLY A 487 17.46 14.69 -11.41
N ASP A 488 17.42 16.01 -11.23
CA ASP A 488 18.17 16.96 -12.06
C ASP A 488 19.67 16.99 -11.70
N PRO A 489 20.60 16.74 -12.64
CA PRO A 489 22.04 16.83 -12.40
C PRO A 489 22.52 18.23 -12.00
N ASP A 490 21.76 19.28 -12.34
CA ASP A 490 22.06 20.67 -11.98
C ASP A 490 21.22 21.14 -10.76
N GLY A 491 20.46 20.23 -10.13
CA GLY A 491 19.62 20.49 -8.98
C GLY A 491 20.38 20.67 -7.66
N GLN A 492 19.69 21.21 -6.65
CA GLN A 492 20.26 21.52 -5.33
C GLN A 492 20.87 20.31 -4.61
N ALA A 493 20.38 19.09 -4.87
CA ALA A 493 20.86 17.88 -4.22
C ALA A 493 22.36 17.64 -4.46
N LEU A 494 22.84 17.92 -5.68
CA LEU A 494 24.22 17.66 -6.09
C LEU A 494 25.15 18.86 -5.91
N GLN A 495 24.63 20.04 -5.52
CA GLN A 495 25.45 21.22 -5.25
C GLN A 495 26.45 21.00 -4.09
N ALA A 496 26.09 20.16 -3.13
CA ALA A 496 26.93 19.81 -1.99
C ALA A 496 27.80 18.55 -2.22
N GLY A 497 27.96 18.12 -3.49
CA GLY A 497 28.71 16.94 -3.88
C GLY A 497 27.87 15.65 -3.84
N ASP A 498 28.55 14.52 -3.65
CA ASP A 498 27.91 13.21 -3.68
C ASP A 498 27.02 12.93 -2.47
N VAL A 499 25.71 12.92 -2.73
CA VAL A 499 24.64 12.66 -1.77
C VAL A 499 24.73 11.25 -1.17
N ALA A 500 25.26 10.28 -1.93
CA ALA A 500 25.38 8.88 -1.50
C ALA A 500 26.23 8.73 -0.23
N ARG A 501 27.20 9.64 -0.02
CA ARG A 501 28.05 9.66 1.19
C ARG A 501 27.32 10.01 2.48
N ARG A 502 26.07 10.46 2.38
CA ARG A 502 25.19 10.75 3.52
C ARG A 502 24.28 9.59 3.87
N HIS A 503 24.45 8.44 3.21
CA HIS A 503 23.76 7.22 3.55
C HIS A 503 24.35 6.59 4.82
N THR A 504 23.50 5.96 5.62
CA THR A 504 23.88 5.18 6.79
C THR A 504 22.96 3.97 6.88
N LEU A 505 23.47 2.82 7.30
CA LEU A 505 22.60 1.65 7.51
C LEU A 505 21.76 1.76 8.80
N THR A 506 21.97 2.80 9.61
CA THR A 506 21.27 3.00 10.89
C THR A 506 20.11 4.00 10.76
N THR A 507 18.99 3.72 11.41
CA THR A 507 17.83 4.63 11.38
C THR A 507 17.71 5.56 12.61
N VAL A 508 18.53 5.36 13.65
CA VAL A 508 18.38 6.02 14.94
C VAL A 508 19.38 7.17 15.15
N THR A 509 18.85 8.35 15.52
CA THR A 509 19.60 9.43 16.17
C THR A 509 19.15 9.55 17.63
N GLY A 510 19.87 8.96 18.59
CA GLY A 510 19.52 9.04 20.03
C GLY A 510 20.15 7.96 20.92
N LEU A 511 19.92 8.05 22.25
CA LEU A 511 20.51 7.21 23.32
C LEU A 511 20.11 5.72 23.31
N THR A 512 19.27 5.28 22.37
CA THR A 512 18.90 3.87 22.19
C THR A 512 19.78 3.23 21.13
N ALA A 513 20.38 2.08 21.45
CA ALA A 513 21.22 1.34 20.51
C ALA A 513 20.46 1.07 19.19
N ALA A 514 21.10 1.37 18.05
CA ALA A 514 20.58 1.01 16.74
C ALA A 514 20.27 -0.49 16.71
N ARG A 515 19.06 -0.87 16.30
CA ARG A 515 18.73 -2.29 16.14
C ARG A 515 19.42 -2.79 14.89
N LYS A 516 20.05 -3.98 14.95
CA LYS A 516 20.63 -4.65 13.76
C LYS A 516 19.61 -4.81 12.62
N SER A 517 18.31 -4.79 12.93
CA SER A 517 17.21 -4.87 11.96
C SER A 517 17.12 -3.69 11.00
N ASP A 518 17.61 -2.50 11.36
CA ASP A 518 17.44 -1.27 10.58
C ASP A 518 18.03 -1.35 9.17
N VAL A 519 19.10 -2.13 9.02
CA VAL A 519 19.89 -2.29 7.79
C VAL A 519 19.05 -2.84 6.62
N TRP A 520 18.01 -3.59 6.94
CA TRP A 520 17.12 -4.23 5.96
C TRP A 520 15.71 -3.66 5.97
N MET A 521 15.49 -2.56 6.70
CA MET A 521 14.26 -1.77 6.65
C MET A 521 14.29 -0.81 5.47
N LEU A 522 13.11 -0.47 4.93
CA LEU A 522 13.00 0.52 3.86
C LEU A 522 13.62 1.85 4.29
N PRO A 523 14.33 2.54 3.38
CA PRO A 523 15.05 3.75 3.71
C PRO A 523 14.11 4.89 4.09
N ARG A 524 14.61 5.76 4.97
CA ARG A 524 13.91 6.97 5.42
C ARG A 524 14.85 8.18 5.44
N GLU A 525 14.30 9.35 5.11
CA GLU A 525 14.99 10.62 5.34
C GLU A 525 15.09 10.88 6.85
N GLN A 526 16.26 11.34 7.30
CA GLN A 526 16.51 11.76 8.67
C GLN A 526 17.05 13.18 8.68
N PHE A 527 16.50 14.00 9.58
CA PHE A 527 16.93 15.36 9.80
C PHE A 527 17.48 15.47 11.21
N SER A 528 18.75 15.83 11.34
CA SER A 528 19.42 15.99 12.63
C SER A 528 20.20 17.31 12.67
N ALA A 529 20.73 17.67 13.85
CA ALA A 529 21.66 18.79 13.98
C ALA A 529 22.92 18.63 13.09
N LYS A 530 23.28 17.39 12.73
CA LYS A 530 24.40 17.07 11.83
C LYS A 530 24.00 17.13 10.34
N GLY A 531 22.79 17.60 10.03
CA GLY A 531 22.23 17.71 8.69
C GLY A 531 21.35 16.53 8.29
N TRP A 532 20.94 16.57 7.01
CA TRP A 532 20.10 15.56 6.37
C TRP A 532 20.90 14.31 5.98
N ARG A 533 20.30 13.14 6.19
CA ARG A 533 20.83 11.81 5.84
C ARG A 533 19.72 10.88 5.38
N VAL A 534 20.10 9.79 4.73
CA VAL A 534 19.20 8.66 4.44
C VAL A 534 19.65 7.48 5.28
N GLY A 535 18.75 6.92 6.08
CA GLY A 535 19.05 5.73 6.87
C GLY A 535 18.24 4.51 6.46
N GLY A 536 18.78 3.32 6.67
CA GLY A 536 18.15 2.03 6.37
C GLY A 536 18.79 1.33 5.18
N SER A 537 18.03 0.49 4.49
CA SER A 537 18.51 -0.23 3.29
C SER A 537 18.70 0.68 2.09
N LEU A 538 19.62 0.33 1.18
CA LEU A 538 19.66 0.90 -0.17
C LEU A 538 18.54 0.37 -1.08
N LEU A 539 17.85 -0.69 -0.67
CA LEU A 539 16.72 -1.24 -1.40
C LEU A 539 15.46 -0.45 -1.10
N GLY A 540 14.78 0.00 -2.15
CA GLY A 540 13.61 0.87 -2.02
C GLY A 540 13.93 2.36 -1.82
N LEU A 541 15.10 2.86 -2.27
CA LEU A 541 15.50 4.26 -2.12
C LEU A 541 14.46 5.29 -2.58
N GLU A 542 13.57 4.95 -3.50
CA GLU A 542 12.46 5.81 -3.90
C GLU A 542 11.50 6.18 -2.75
N THR A 543 11.44 5.38 -1.67
CA THR A 543 10.63 5.70 -0.48
C THR A 543 11.19 6.88 0.31
N ALA A 544 12.52 7.05 0.30
CA ALA A 544 13.19 8.18 0.95
C ALA A 544 13.50 9.33 -0.02
N LEU A 545 13.85 9.00 -1.27
CA LEU A 545 14.36 9.95 -2.25
C LEU A 545 13.31 10.41 -3.26
N GLY A 546 12.04 10.02 -3.11
CA GLY A 546 10.96 10.41 -4.01
C GLY A 546 10.96 11.91 -4.30
N ARG A 547 11.16 12.76 -3.28
CA ARG A 547 11.26 14.22 -3.45
C ARG A 547 12.42 14.67 -4.34
N LEU A 548 13.56 13.98 -4.29
CA LEU A 548 14.73 14.30 -5.12
C LEU A 548 14.61 13.72 -6.53
N ALA A 549 13.83 12.67 -6.72
CA ALA A 549 13.53 12.08 -8.03
C ALA A 549 12.55 12.93 -8.85
N MET A 550 11.65 13.68 -8.18
CA MET A 550 10.68 14.53 -8.86
C MET A 550 11.34 15.74 -9.54
N ARG A 551 10.88 16.05 -10.76
CA ARG A 551 11.31 17.23 -11.53
C ARG A 551 10.14 18.20 -11.72
N ARG A 552 10.43 19.49 -11.61
CA ARG A 552 9.48 20.55 -11.96
C ARG A 552 9.32 20.62 -13.48
N LEU A 553 8.10 20.41 -13.99
CA LEU A 553 7.80 20.43 -15.42
C LEU A 553 7.75 21.85 -16.00
N ASP A 554 7.20 22.81 -15.26
CA ASP A 554 7.14 24.23 -15.66
C ASP A 554 8.05 25.07 -14.77
N SER A 555 9.16 25.57 -15.33
CA SER A 555 10.11 26.43 -14.63
C SER A 555 9.77 27.93 -14.72
N SER A 556 8.81 28.31 -15.56
CA SER A 556 8.48 29.72 -15.86
C SER A 556 7.58 30.37 -14.80
N THR A 557 6.70 29.59 -14.16
CA THR A 557 5.70 30.14 -13.23
C THR A 557 6.01 29.82 -11.78
N MET A 558 6.16 30.83 -10.91
CA MET A 558 6.36 30.58 -9.47
C MET A 558 5.17 29.80 -8.89
N PRO A 559 5.42 28.67 -8.20
CA PRO A 559 4.33 27.83 -7.70
C PRO A 559 3.58 28.54 -6.56
N LEU A 560 2.25 28.41 -6.57
CA LEU A 560 1.40 28.80 -5.44
C LEU A 560 1.72 27.94 -4.20
N ALA A 561 1.33 28.43 -3.03
CA ALA A 561 1.45 27.67 -1.78
C ALA A 561 0.77 26.28 -1.93
N PRO A 562 1.41 25.18 -1.48
CA PRO A 562 0.84 23.85 -1.59
C PRO A 562 -0.51 23.77 -0.88
N ARG A 563 -1.53 23.26 -1.58
CA ARG A 563 -2.86 22.99 -0.99
C ARG A 563 -2.95 21.59 -0.36
N LEU A 564 -1.99 20.71 -0.67
CA LEU A 564 -1.93 19.35 -0.17
C LEU A 564 -1.22 19.30 1.19
N SER A 565 -1.75 18.48 2.09
CA SER A 565 -1.09 18.13 3.34
C SER A 565 0.25 17.43 3.08
N THR A 566 1.10 17.34 4.10
CA THR A 566 2.39 16.63 3.99
C THR A 566 2.20 15.15 3.64
N ASN A 567 1.18 14.49 4.20
CA ASN A 567 0.90 13.09 3.89
C ASN A 567 0.47 12.89 2.43
N GLU A 568 -0.45 13.72 1.93
CA GLU A 568 -0.88 13.65 0.52
C GLU A 568 0.27 13.92 -0.44
N ARG A 569 1.14 14.89 -0.12
CA ARG A 569 2.36 15.15 -0.90
C ARG A 569 3.29 13.94 -0.90
N ASN A 570 3.52 13.32 0.25
CA ASN A 570 4.39 12.15 0.36
C ASN A 570 3.82 10.96 -0.42
N THR A 571 2.53 10.67 -0.30
CA THR A 571 1.86 9.62 -1.07
C THR A 571 1.96 9.87 -2.57
N LEU A 572 1.76 11.11 -3.01
CA LEU A 572 1.86 11.47 -4.43
C LEU A 572 3.30 11.33 -4.95
N MET A 573 4.29 11.81 -4.20
CA MET A 573 5.70 11.66 -4.56
C MET A 573 6.12 10.19 -4.60
N LEU A 574 5.71 9.39 -3.61
CA LEU A 574 5.97 7.96 -3.56
C LEU A 574 5.31 7.23 -4.73
N THR A 575 4.04 7.54 -5.02
CA THR A 575 3.31 6.96 -6.16
C THR A 575 4.03 7.26 -7.47
N ALA A 576 4.42 8.51 -7.71
CA ALA A 576 5.13 8.89 -8.91
C ALA A 576 6.50 8.19 -9.04
N ALA A 577 7.21 7.98 -7.93
CA ALA A 577 8.51 7.30 -7.94
C ALA A 577 8.40 5.76 -8.10
N LEU A 578 7.31 5.17 -7.61
CA LEU A 578 6.99 3.74 -7.76
C LEU A 578 6.37 3.40 -9.12
N MET A 579 5.71 4.36 -9.77
CA MET A 579 5.11 4.16 -11.09
C MET A 579 6.19 3.71 -12.09
N ASN A 580 5.92 2.62 -12.83
CA ASN A 580 6.81 2.15 -13.88
C ASN A 580 6.37 2.75 -15.23
N PRO A 581 7.10 3.72 -15.81
CA PRO A 581 6.72 4.32 -17.08
C PRO A 581 6.72 3.30 -18.24
N ALA A 582 7.42 2.16 -18.13
CA ALA A 582 7.40 1.11 -19.14
C ALA A 582 6.16 0.19 -19.07
N ALA A 583 5.43 0.19 -17.94
CA ALA A 583 4.20 -0.58 -17.75
C ALA A 583 2.95 0.21 -18.16
N VAL A 584 3.06 1.53 -18.19
CA VAL A 584 2.00 2.48 -18.57
C VAL A 584 1.95 2.59 -20.10
N THR A 585 0.86 2.14 -20.72
CA THR A 585 0.74 2.08 -22.20
C THR A 585 -0.33 3.03 -22.74
N ASP A 586 -0.20 3.44 -24.00
CA ASP A 586 -1.25 4.24 -24.68
C ASP A 586 -2.61 3.52 -24.69
N ALA A 587 -2.62 2.19 -24.87
CA ALA A 587 -3.85 1.40 -24.84
C ALA A 587 -4.55 1.47 -23.46
N THR A 588 -3.79 1.37 -22.37
CA THR A 588 -4.36 1.48 -21.01
C THR A 588 -4.79 2.91 -20.69
N ARG A 589 -4.05 3.94 -21.16
CA ARG A 589 -4.47 5.35 -21.10
C ARG A 589 -5.80 5.57 -21.81
N ASP A 590 -5.90 5.10 -23.05
CA ASP A 590 -7.08 5.29 -23.89
C ASP A 590 -8.29 4.57 -23.31
N GLU A 591 -8.09 3.41 -22.69
CA GLU A 591 -9.14 2.72 -21.94
C GLU A 591 -9.58 3.49 -20.68
N ILE A 592 -8.66 4.13 -19.95
CA ILE A 592 -9.02 5.03 -18.83
C ILE A 592 -9.87 6.21 -19.34
N ALA A 593 -9.47 6.84 -20.45
CA ALA A 593 -10.22 7.94 -21.05
C ALA A 593 -11.60 7.48 -21.54
N ALA A 594 -11.67 6.31 -22.18
CA ALA A 594 -12.91 5.69 -22.63
C ALA A 594 -13.83 5.33 -21.45
N ALA A 595 -13.27 4.83 -20.34
CA ALA A 595 -14.01 4.57 -19.11
C ALA A 595 -14.62 5.86 -18.54
N ILE A 596 -13.85 6.95 -18.46
CA ILE A 596 -14.37 8.26 -18.01
C ILE A 596 -15.50 8.74 -18.93
N ALA A 597 -15.34 8.60 -20.25
CA ALA A 597 -16.37 8.98 -21.23
C ALA A 597 -17.66 8.16 -21.05
N ARG A 598 -17.55 6.82 -20.89
CA ARG A 598 -18.68 5.95 -20.60
C ARG A 598 -19.35 6.30 -19.27
N GLY A 599 -18.56 6.57 -18.23
CA GLY A 599 -19.06 7.03 -16.94
C GLY A 599 -19.84 8.33 -17.04
N ARG A 600 -19.34 9.31 -17.80
CA ARG A 600 -20.04 10.57 -18.08
C ARG A 600 -21.35 10.34 -18.82
N ALA A 601 -21.37 9.47 -19.84
CA ALA A 601 -22.58 9.11 -20.55
C ALA A 601 -23.63 8.48 -19.62
N ARG A 602 -23.20 7.55 -18.75
CA ARG A 602 -24.08 6.93 -17.74
C ARG A 602 -24.62 7.93 -16.72
N ALA A 603 -23.78 8.85 -16.22
CA ALA A 603 -24.20 9.89 -15.29
C ALA A 603 -25.20 10.88 -15.94
N THR A 604 -25.05 11.14 -17.25
CA THR A 604 -25.96 12.02 -18.01
C THR A 604 -27.30 11.35 -18.29
N ALA A 605 -27.31 10.03 -18.52
CA ALA A 605 -28.51 9.26 -18.79
C ALA A 605 -29.31 8.90 -17.53
N LEU A 606 -28.81 9.26 -16.35
CA LEU A 606 -29.38 8.91 -15.06
C LEU A 606 -30.78 9.51 -14.88
N ARG A 607 -31.75 8.67 -14.53
CA ARG A 607 -33.12 9.08 -14.26
C ARG A 607 -33.36 9.21 -12.76
N PRO A 608 -34.40 9.96 -12.33
CA PRO A 608 -34.83 10.01 -10.93
C PRO A 608 -35.52 8.70 -10.52
N ASP A 609 -34.81 7.58 -10.65
CA ASP A 609 -35.21 6.25 -10.20
C ASP A 609 -34.30 5.81 -9.05
N ARG A 610 -34.90 5.40 -7.93
CA ARG A 610 -34.15 5.17 -6.69
C ARG A 610 -33.17 4.00 -6.82
N GLU A 611 -33.61 2.89 -7.40
CA GLU A 611 -32.77 1.70 -7.57
C GLU A 611 -31.61 1.97 -8.54
N GLU A 612 -31.87 2.73 -9.61
CA GLU A 612 -30.85 3.16 -10.56
C GLU A 612 -29.82 4.07 -9.89
N VAL A 613 -30.25 5.09 -9.15
CA VAL A 613 -29.36 6.00 -8.41
C VAL A 613 -28.49 5.24 -7.42
N ASP A 614 -29.08 4.32 -6.65
CA ASP A 614 -28.36 3.51 -5.68
C ASP A 614 -27.32 2.60 -6.36
N ARG A 615 -27.67 2.00 -7.50
CA ARG A 615 -26.76 1.15 -8.29
C ARG A 615 -25.59 1.96 -8.84
N ILE A 616 -25.86 3.16 -9.37
CA ILE A 616 -24.86 4.06 -9.96
C ILE A 616 -23.94 4.63 -8.89
N ALA A 617 -24.50 5.08 -7.76
CA ALA A 617 -23.74 5.60 -6.64
C ALA A 617 -22.79 4.53 -6.06
N ARG A 618 -23.27 3.29 -5.89
CA ARG A 618 -22.42 2.16 -5.47
C ARG A 618 -21.32 1.85 -6.49
N ALA A 619 -21.65 1.81 -7.78
CA ALA A 619 -20.67 1.55 -8.84
C ALA A 619 -19.58 2.64 -8.92
N ALA A 620 -19.96 3.89 -8.69
CA ALA A 620 -19.05 5.03 -8.68
C ALA A 620 -18.26 5.18 -7.35
N GLY A 621 -18.65 4.47 -6.29
CA GLY A 621 -18.06 4.61 -4.95
C GLY A 621 -18.48 5.89 -4.21
N LEU A 622 -19.66 6.44 -4.52
CA LEU A 622 -20.18 7.61 -3.81
C LEU A 622 -20.52 7.26 -2.36
N SER A 623 -20.12 8.15 -1.44
CA SER A 623 -20.58 8.09 -0.05
C SER A 623 -22.11 8.24 0.02
N GLU A 624 -22.69 7.74 1.11
CA GLU A 624 -24.14 7.73 1.34
C GLU A 624 -24.71 9.15 1.27
N TRP A 625 -24.04 10.12 1.90
CA TRP A 625 -24.46 11.52 1.82
C TRP A 625 -24.47 12.05 0.37
N ARG A 626 -23.46 11.70 -0.43
CA ARG A 626 -23.40 12.11 -1.85
C ARG A 626 -24.44 11.38 -2.69
N ARG A 627 -24.81 10.16 -2.32
CA ARG A 627 -25.90 9.39 -2.94
C ARG A 627 -27.25 10.07 -2.71
N GLU A 628 -27.56 10.45 -1.48
CA GLU A 628 -28.80 11.16 -1.17
C GLU A 628 -28.84 12.56 -1.80
N ALA A 629 -27.70 13.28 -1.78
CA ALA A 629 -27.58 14.56 -2.47
C ALA A 629 -27.73 14.43 -4.00
N LEU A 630 -27.26 13.33 -4.59
CA LEU A 630 -27.44 13.02 -6.01
C LEU A 630 -28.92 12.74 -6.35
N ALA A 631 -29.61 11.94 -5.54
CA ALA A 631 -31.05 11.68 -5.69
C ALA A 631 -31.87 12.97 -5.64
N TRP A 632 -31.54 13.85 -4.68
CA TRP A 632 -32.15 15.18 -4.57
C TRP A 632 -31.83 16.07 -5.78
N ALA A 633 -30.58 16.10 -6.23
CA ALA A 633 -30.17 16.91 -7.38
C ALA A 633 -30.86 16.46 -8.68
N LEU A 634 -31.06 15.16 -8.90
CA LEU A 634 -31.77 14.66 -10.08
C LEU A 634 -33.20 15.18 -10.20
N THR A 635 -33.87 15.42 -9.06
CA THR A 635 -35.25 15.88 -9.01
C THR A 635 -35.37 17.40 -9.00
N HIS A 636 -34.41 18.11 -8.38
CA HIS A 636 -34.51 19.56 -8.14
C HIS A 636 -33.56 20.41 -8.99
N ASP A 637 -32.44 19.85 -9.42
CA ASP A 637 -31.40 20.53 -10.19
C ASP A 637 -30.65 19.55 -11.12
N PRO A 638 -31.34 18.99 -12.14
CA PRO A 638 -30.77 17.97 -13.01
C PRO A 638 -29.56 18.48 -13.80
N SER A 639 -29.46 19.80 -13.99
CA SER A 639 -28.34 20.43 -14.72
C SER A 639 -26.99 20.24 -14.04
N THR A 640 -26.96 20.07 -12.70
CA THR A 640 -25.70 19.93 -11.96
C THR A 640 -25.28 18.48 -11.71
N VAL A 641 -26.10 17.49 -12.08
CA VAL A 641 -25.86 16.05 -11.78
C VAL A 641 -24.48 15.58 -12.19
N VAL A 642 -24.04 15.84 -13.43
CA VAL A 642 -22.72 15.41 -13.90
C VAL A 642 -21.58 16.09 -13.14
N SER A 643 -21.77 17.35 -12.73
CA SER A 643 -20.77 18.08 -11.93
C SER A 643 -20.65 17.57 -10.49
N ARG A 644 -21.62 16.77 -10.01
CA ARG A 644 -21.56 16.11 -8.70
C ARG A 644 -20.64 14.89 -8.68
N PHE A 645 -20.08 14.46 -9.81
CA PHE A 645 -19.10 13.38 -9.88
C PHE A 645 -17.69 13.93 -10.10
N SER A 646 -16.72 13.37 -9.40
CA SER A 646 -15.29 13.55 -9.69
C SER A 646 -14.87 12.71 -10.89
N ILE A 647 -13.70 13.01 -11.46
CA ILE A 647 -13.13 12.21 -12.56
C ILE A 647 -12.94 10.75 -12.16
N LEU A 648 -12.52 10.48 -10.91
CA LEU A 648 -12.33 9.12 -10.41
C LEU A 648 -13.65 8.35 -10.29
N GLU A 649 -14.71 9.02 -9.84
CA GLU A 649 -16.05 8.42 -9.74
C GLU A 649 -16.63 8.14 -11.14
N LEU A 650 -16.42 9.04 -12.11
CA LEU A 650 -16.78 8.81 -13.51
C LEU A 650 -15.98 7.65 -14.11
N PHE A 651 -14.69 7.56 -13.80
CA PHE A 651 -13.86 6.42 -14.20
C PHE A 651 -14.46 5.12 -13.68
N TRP A 652 -14.65 4.96 -12.36
CA TRP A 652 -15.21 3.73 -11.77
C TRP A 652 -16.60 3.38 -12.31
N LEU A 653 -17.41 4.39 -12.57
CA LEU A 653 -18.72 4.21 -13.20
C LEU A 653 -18.64 3.65 -14.62
N GLY A 654 -17.56 3.89 -15.36
CA GLY A 654 -17.39 3.44 -16.74
C GLY A 654 -16.36 2.33 -16.96
N VAL A 655 -15.67 1.85 -15.92
CA VAL A 655 -14.75 0.70 -16.03
C VAL A 655 -15.55 -0.55 -16.43
N PRO A 656 -15.16 -1.25 -17.52
CA PRO A 656 -15.76 -2.52 -17.89
C PRO A 656 -15.11 -3.65 -17.09
N ARG A 657 -15.84 -4.74 -16.85
CA ARG A 657 -15.45 -6.09 -16.32
C ARG A 657 -14.18 -6.19 -15.42
N PRO A 658 -14.19 -7.01 -14.34
CA PRO A 658 -13.05 -7.17 -13.42
C PRO A 658 -11.66 -7.39 -14.05
N ALA A 659 -11.55 -8.06 -15.20
CA ALA A 659 -10.28 -8.29 -15.89
C ALA A 659 -9.60 -7.02 -16.43
N VAL A 660 -10.36 -6.03 -16.93
CA VAL A 660 -9.78 -4.77 -17.42
C VAL A 660 -9.26 -3.94 -16.25
N ARG A 661 -9.93 -3.99 -15.09
CA ARG A 661 -9.50 -3.32 -13.87
C ARG A 661 -8.08 -3.73 -13.45
N ALA A 662 -7.76 -5.02 -13.48
CA ALA A 662 -6.42 -5.51 -13.11
C ALA A 662 -5.32 -4.97 -14.06
N SER A 663 -5.63 -4.78 -15.35
CA SER A 663 -4.67 -4.20 -16.29
C SER A 663 -4.41 -2.69 -16.10
N LEU A 664 -5.17 -2.04 -15.22
CA LEU A 664 -5.04 -0.62 -14.90
C LEU A 664 -4.31 -0.38 -13.57
N ASP A 665 -3.91 -1.43 -12.85
CA ASP A 665 -3.25 -1.30 -11.54
C ASP A 665 -1.91 -0.54 -11.64
N ASP A 666 -1.22 -0.61 -12.79
CA ASP A 666 0.01 0.15 -13.07
C ASP A 666 -0.18 1.68 -13.05
N TRP A 667 -1.42 2.15 -13.23
CA TRP A 667 -1.80 3.57 -13.12
C TRP A 667 -2.26 3.98 -11.71
N GLY A 668 -2.34 3.01 -10.80
CA GLY A 668 -2.86 3.18 -9.45
C GLY A 668 -1.99 4.04 -8.54
N VAL A 669 -2.57 4.40 -7.39
CA VAL A 669 -1.86 5.09 -6.30
C VAL A 669 -1.18 4.05 -5.41
N ALA A 670 -0.03 4.37 -4.83
CA ALA A 670 0.58 3.53 -3.82
C ALA A 670 -0.38 3.36 -2.62
N VAL A 671 -0.96 2.16 -2.47
CA VAL A 671 -2.03 1.87 -1.49
C VAL A 671 -1.52 1.84 -0.05
N LEU A 672 -0.20 1.79 0.17
CA LEU A 672 0.41 1.85 1.50
C LEU A 672 1.68 2.70 1.46
N THR A 673 1.75 3.72 2.31
CA THR A 673 3.05 4.20 2.80
C THR A 673 3.63 3.07 3.66
N LEU A 674 4.64 2.38 3.14
CA LEU A 674 5.40 1.35 3.87
C LEU A 674 6.30 1.96 4.97
N THR A 675 5.86 3.06 5.59
CA THR A 675 6.64 3.84 6.56
C THR A 675 5.84 4.08 7.83
#